data_AF-A0A3D0Q559-F1
#
_entry.id   AF-A0A3D0Q559-F1
#
_cell.length_a   1.000
_cell.length_b   1.000
_cell.length_c   1.000
_cell.angle_alpha   90.00
_cell.angle_beta   90.00
_cell.angle_gamma   90.00
#
_symmetry.space_group_name_H-M   'P 1'
#
loop_
_entity.id
_entity.type
_entity.pdbx_description
1 polymer ?
#
loop_
_entity_poly.entity_id
_entity_poly.type
_entity_poly.pdbx_seq_one_letter_code
_entity_poly.pdbx_strand_id
1 'polypeptide(L)'
;MKKLILSTSVALALGLAGCGGGESIDDINNETQVDTPFSRIVFDPANGELNIPNDLLMLPGDDGFFDYTLNIPVADPTDFGDPQNALNILDGWSIQHPFVIDVQTSSGVALDASTLSAGIHLFEATLGLDQSDPECAAAAIPSSGCKLGDQLTYGVDYVLSLVDDDTVSVVPLKPLKPASGYMLVMTTDLKDTSGKAVQGSTTWDLVRQDINTAPLATEDQLTLQTLVNSYITPLLGAGYEREDITYVSAFTTQSTVDVMGTVKQLLVADLVQILTTGQGNPATALPIVQVQDAAGADNAMEALGLISSATLDGALALAKEGQSAQVQAAIDATDFSLLQTCDGIFGTLSGQLSAYWGGMETVAAGISQSFAAEAGPFCAAKRYTGSVSLPYYLPVPSMTNPLAPVNDFWHAACDSGIVLAGAPAEVLAMAEPGPNYEMCTQVGLSDLRVNGEMIDDARNVTRYSPIPQTTIAENPLEVQVTIPDPAIATALGSPISKPDAGWPVVMLVHGITGTKEQMMAISGTLSLHGIASVAIDLPLHGSRGFDVNGDGADDISATFVSPTHFMNLASLPTARDNVRQGMADLLGLRLGLNAVADMTATQAIDLDVSKVSVMGVSLGAITGANFAAMANSSLGNDTLDGMFAINAASLESPASGIATFLMESPDFGPLIKALFLSESSAKYVASEQQVYGENATEEQL
;
A
#
# COMPACT_ATOMS: atom_id res chain seq x y z
N MET A 1 5.35 78.39 -69.61
CA MET A 1 6.16 77.90 -68.48
C MET A 1 5.44 76.84 -67.62
N LYS A 2 4.73 75.86 -68.22
CA LYS A 2 4.14 74.71 -67.49
C LYS A 2 4.37 73.35 -68.17
N LYS A 3 5.20 73.30 -69.23
CA LYS A 3 5.55 72.06 -69.96
C LYS A 3 7.04 71.68 -69.86
N LEU A 4 7.85 72.44 -69.13
CA LEU A 4 9.28 72.17 -68.92
C LEU A 4 9.61 71.60 -67.53
N ILE A 5 8.67 71.64 -66.57
CA ILE A 5 8.89 71.09 -65.22
C ILE A 5 8.42 69.62 -65.15
N LEU A 6 7.38 69.24 -65.91
CA LEU A 6 6.93 67.84 -65.97
C LEU A 6 7.96 66.91 -66.65
N SER A 7 8.74 67.42 -67.61
CA SER A 7 9.73 66.63 -68.35
C SER A 7 10.96 66.28 -67.51
N THR A 8 11.31 67.11 -66.52
CA THR A 8 12.47 66.89 -65.64
C THR A 8 12.14 65.94 -64.48
N SER A 9 10.88 65.91 -64.01
CA SER A 9 10.45 64.99 -62.96
C SER A 9 10.28 63.55 -63.46
N VAL A 10 9.90 63.35 -64.73
CA VAL A 10 9.80 62.00 -65.32
C VAL A 10 11.18 61.42 -65.65
N ALA A 11 12.18 62.26 -65.95
CA ALA A 11 13.56 61.81 -66.15
C ALA A 11 14.26 61.39 -64.85
N LEU A 12 13.87 61.94 -63.69
CA LEU A 12 14.35 61.50 -62.37
C LEU A 12 13.66 60.23 -61.88
N ALA A 13 12.38 60.02 -62.23
CA ALA A 13 11.64 58.80 -61.89
C ALA A 13 12.07 57.57 -62.73
N LEU A 14 12.58 57.78 -63.95
CA LEU A 14 13.12 56.71 -64.80
C LEU A 14 14.64 56.45 -64.59
N GLY A 15 15.30 57.25 -63.75
CA GLY A 15 16.70 57.07 -63.37
C GLY A 15 16.94 56.15 -62.17
N LEU A 16 15.90 55.76 -61.42
CA LEU A 16 16.01 54.76 -60.34
C LEU A 16 15.54 53.35 -60.73
N ALA A 17 15.03 53.15 -61.95
CA ALA A 17 14.83 51.83 -62.53
C ALA A 17 16.14 51.35 -63.20
N GLY A 18 17.18 51.19 -62.37
CA GLY A 18 18.54 50.97 -62.86
C GLY A 18 19.56 50.64 -61.77
N CYS A 19 19.15 49.94 -60.70
CA CYS A 19 20.05 49.06 -59.97
C CYS A 19 19.31 47.75 -59.74
N GLY A 20 19.58 46.78 -60.62
CA GLY A 20 19.15 45.41 -60.44
C GLY A 20 19.96 44.76 -59.31
N GLY A 21 19.25 44.40 -58.26
CA GLY A 21 19.45 43.18 -57.46
C GLY A 21 18.03 42.89 -56.97
N GLY A 22 17.31 41.94 -57.55
CA GLY A 22 17.71 40.55 -57.69
C GLY A 22 16.93 39.65 -56.72
N GLU A 23 15.95 40.18 -55.98
CA GLU A 23 15.09 39.37 -55.11
C GLU A 23 13.61 39.68 -55.41
N SER A 24 12.91 38.65 -55.88
CA SER A 24 11.45 38.57 -55.94
C SER A 24 10.88 38.36 -54.53
N ILE A 25 9.56 38.53 -54.36
CA ILE A 25 8.92 38.17 -53.08
C ILE A 25 9.06 36.66 -52.78
N ASP A 26 9.28 35.86 -53.82
CA ASP A 26 9.62 34.44 -53.71
C ASP A 26 11.06 34.24 -53.21
N ASP A 27 11.98 35.17 -53.46
CA ASP A 27 13.35 35.14 -52.92
C ASP A 27 13.36 35.57 -51.44
N ILE A 28 12.51 36.53 -51.03
CA ILE A 28 12.32 36.90 -49.62
C ILE A 28 11.66 35.75 -48.82
N ASN A 29 10.73 35.01 -49.44
CA ASN A 29 10.11 33.82 -48.84
C ASN A 29 11.05 32.60 -48.82
N ASN A 30 12.04 32.51 -49.72
CA ASN A 30 13.03 31.44 -49.74
C ASN A 30 14.23 31.71 -48.82
N GLU A 31 14.52 32.97 -48.47
CA GLU A 31 15.60 33.36 -47.54
C GLU A 31 15.12 33.65 -46.11
N THR A 32 13.81 33.77 -45.87
CA THR A 32 13.28 33.75 -44.50
C THR A 32 13.24 32.32 -44.00
N GLN A 33 14.31 31.89 -43.31
CA GLN A 33 14.26 30.69 -42.49
C GLN A 33 13.12 30.90 -41.48
N VAL A 34 11.99 30.22 -41.67
CA VAL A 34 10.89 30.25 -40.72
C VAL A 34 11.42 29.56 -39.46
N ASP A 35 11.84 30.36 -38.50
CA ASP A 35 12.36 29.87 -37.23
C ASP A 35 11.17 29.25 -36.47
N THR A 36 11.03 27.93 -36.58
CA THR A 36 10.02 27.21 -35.82
C THR A 36 10.37 27.23 -34.34
N PRO A 37 9.41 27.41 -33.42
CA PRO A 37 9.69 27.44 -32.00
C PRO A 37 10.38 26.16 -31.54
N PHE A 38 11.28 26.26 -30.55
CA PHE A 38 11.87 25.09 -29.91
C PHE A 38 10.81 24.36 -29.08
N SER A 39 10.88 23.03 -29.08
CA SER A 39 10.21 22.21 -28.08
C SER A 39 10.85 22.48 -26.71
N ARG A 40 10.05 22.67 -25.65
CA ARG A 40 10.53 23.09 -24.32
C ARG A 40 9.98 22.25 -23.18
N ILE A 41 10.83 21.82 -22.27
CA ILE A 41 10.42 21.03 -21.10
C ILE A 41 9.53 21.89 -20.19
N VAL A 42 8.46 21.30 -19.64
CA VAL A 42 7.58 22.00 -18.69
C VAL A 42 8.32 22.23 -17.37
N PHE A 43 8.50 23.51 -17.01
CA PHE A 43 9.05 23.94 -15.74
C PHE A 43 8.69 25.41 -15.50
N ASP A 44 7.61 25.66 -14.78
CA ASP A 44 7.20 26.98 -14.30
C ASP A 44 6.54 26.88 -12.92
N PRO A 45 7.34 26.68 -11.85
CA PRO A 45 6.81 26.46 -10.51
C PRO A 45 5.88 27.58 -10.02
N ALA A 46 6.09 28.83 -10.46
CA ALA A 46 5.27 29.96 -10.07
C ALA A 46 3.81 29.88 -10.56
N ASN A 47 3.56 29.13 -11.64
CA ASN A 47 2.23 28.88 -12.19
C ASN A 47 1.72 27.45 -11.88
N GLY A 48 2.43 26.69 -11.04
CA GLY A 48 2.09 25.30 -10.73
C GLY A 48 2.35 24.32 -11.88
N GLU A 49 3.09 24.72 -12.92
CA GLU A 49 3.45 23.84 -14.03
C GLU A 49 4.78 23.15 -13.72
N LEU A 50 4.73 21.93 -13.17
CA LEU A 50 5.92 21.20 -12.78
C LEU A 50 5.77 19.71 -13.07
N ASN A 51 6.76 19.15 -13.76
CA ASN A 51 6.88 17.71 -13.93
C ASN A 51 7.15 17.02 -12.58
N ILE A 52 6.44 15.92 -12.30
CA ILE A 52 6.63 15.09 -11.11
C ILE A 52 7.27 13.74 -11.48
N PRO A 53 8.04 13.10 -10.58
CA PRO A 53 8.36 13.50 -9.21
C PRO A 53 9.34 14.68 -9.14
N ASN A 54 9.14 15.61 -8.20
CA ASN A 54 10.01 16.76 -8.00
C ASN A 54 9.93 17.28 -6.56
N ASP A 55 11.06 17.35 -5.86
CA ASP A 55 11.14 17.76 -4.46
C ASP A 55 11.00 19.27 -4.24
N LEU A 56 10.84 20.08 -5.28
CA LEU A 56 10.29 21.44 -5.11
C LEU A 56 8.93 21.40 -4.38
N LEU A 57 8.17 20.31 -4.58
CA LEU A 57 6.93 20.02 -3.88
C LEU A 57 7.14 19.36 -2.51
N MET A 58 8.35 19.40 -1.94
CA MET A 58 8.61 19.06 -0.53
C MET A 58 9.07 20.27 0.27
N LEU A 59 9.43 21.36 -0.40
CA LEU A 59 9.95 22.53 0.27
C LEU A 59 8.87 23.21 1.11
N PRO A 60 9.26 23.88 2.21
CA PRO A 60 8.32 24.65 3.02
C PRO A 60 7.59 25.69 2.16
N GLY A 61 6.29 25.82 2.40
CA GLY A 61 5.46 26.86 1.80
C GLY A 61 5.57 28.19 2.55
N ASP A 62 4.61 29.08 2.31
CA ASP A 62 4.55 30.41 2.94
C ASP A 62 4.38 30.36 4.48
N ASP A 63 3.89 29.24 5.02
CA ASP A 63 3.76 28.99 6.45
C ASP A 63 5.07 28.58 7.13
N GLY A 64 6.09 28.24 6.33
CA GLY A 64 7.41 27.79 6.81
C GLY A 64 7.42 26.41 7.46
N PHE A 65 6.31 25.65 7.40
CA PHE A 65 6.25 24.31 7.97
C PHE A 65 7.01 23.32 7.09
N PHE A 66 7.80 22.44 7.71
CA PHE A 66 8.59 21.43 7.02
C PHE A 66 8.82 20.20 7.89
N ASP A 67 8.21 19.09 7.49
CA ASP A 67 8.30 17.78 8.15
C ASP A 67 8.87 16.68 7.23
N TYR A 68 9.42 17.08 6.08
CA TYR A 68 9.92 16.21 5.00
C TYR A 68 8.87 15.40 4.24
N THR A 69 7.58 15.71 4.39
CA THR A 69 6.56 15.16 3.50
C THR A 69 6.42 15.96 2.22
N LEU A 70 5.66 15.41 1.26
CA LEU A 70 5.18 16.17 0.12
C LEU A 70 4.26 17.32 0.59
N ASN A 71 4.35 18.43 -0.10
CA ASN A 71 3.64 19.69 0.15
C ASN A 71 3.07 20.21 -1.18
N ILE A 72 2.29 19.34 -1.85
CA ILE A 72 1.62 19.64 -3.12
C ILE A 72 0.47 20.61 -2.83
N PRO A 73 0.39 21.75 -3.55
CA PRO A 73 -0.75 22.66 -3.41
C PRO A 73 -2.06 21.97 -3.79
N VAL A 74 -3.01 21.94 -2.87
CA VAL A 74 -4.34 21.33 -3.05
C VAL A 74 -5.45 22.31 -2.73
N ALA A 75 -6.62 22.08 -3.34
CA ALA A 75 -7.78 22.97 -3.14
C ALA A 75 -8.41 22.81 -1.74
N ASP A 76 -8.45 21.58 -1.23
CA ASP A 76 -8.97 21.23 0.09
C ASP A 76 -7.99 20.27 0.80
N PRO A 77 -7.22 20.74 1.80
CA PRO A 77 -6.28 19.90 2.53
C PRO A 77 -6.96 18.89 3.48
N THR A 78 -8.30 18.91 3.60
CA THR A 78 -9.06 17.95 4.40
C THR A 78 -9.67 16.82 3.58
N ASP A 79 -9.65 16.92 2.25
CA ASP A 79 -10.14 15.87 1.35
C ASP A 79 -9.04 14.84 1.07
N PHE A 80 -9.04 13.74 1.81
CA PHE A 80 -8.11 12.64 1.61
C PHE A 80 -8.58 11.62 0.56
N GLY A 81 -9.71 11.88 -0.11
CA GLY A 81 -10.11 11.21 -1.34
C GLY A 81 -9.38 11.78 -2.56
N ASP A 82 -8.92 13.04 -2.52
CA ASP A 82 -8.02 13.62 -3.51
C ASP A 82 -6.63 12.96 -3.40
N PRO A 83 -6.17 12.23 -4.43
CA PRO A 83 -4.85 11.61 -4.43
C PRO A 83 -3.71 12.60 -4.19
N GLN A 84 -3.82 13.85 -4.66
CA GLN A 84 -2.76 14.86 -4.45
C GLN A 84 -2.62 15.21 -2.97
N ASN A 85 -3.74 15.37 -2.26
CA ASN A 85 -3.72 15.66 -0.83
C ASN A 85 -3.26 14.43 -0.03
N ALA A 86 -3.70 13.23 -0.41
CA ALA A 86 -3.24 12.00 0.22
C ALA A 86 -1.73 11.73 0.05
N LEU A 87 -1.09 12.27 -0.99
CA LEU A 87 0.36 12.21 -1.15
C LEU A 87 1.10 13.12 -0.14
N ASN A 88 0.47 14.19 0.35
CA ASN A 88 1.10 15.17 1.24
C ASN A 88 1.46 14.63 2.63
N ILE A 89 1.02 13.43 2.98
CA ILE A 89 1.41 12.76 4.24
C ILE A 89 2.56 11.76 4.05
N LEU A 90 3.15 11.70 2.86
CA LEU A 90 4.22 10.77 2.49
C LEU A 90 5.57 11.47 2.45
N ASP A 91 6.60 10.80 2.95
CA ASP A 91 7.98 11.30 3.01
C ASP A 91 8.82 11.05 1.75
N GLY A 92 8.15 10.90 0.60
CA GLY A 92 8.80 10.61 -0.68
C GLY A 92 7.88 10.11 -1.77
N TRP A 93 8.41 10.16 -2.98
CA TRP A 93 7.80 9.64 -4.20
C TRP A 93 7.92 8.12 -4.30
N SER A 94 7.10 7.51 -5.14
CA SER A 94 7.10 6.06 -5.32
C SER A 94 8.47 5.52 -5.78
N ILE A 95 8.87 4.36 -5.24
CA ILE A 95 10.10 3.66 -5.67
C ILE A 95 9.95 2.92 -7.00
N GLN A 96 8.74 2.76 -7.52
CA GLN A 96 8.48 1.82 -8.63
C GLN A 96 7.34 2.25 -9.57
N HIS A 97 6.57 3.28 -9.21
CA HIS A 97 5.52 3.78 -10.08
C HIS A 97 6.15 4.44 -11.32
N PRO A 98 5.69 4.08 -12.54
CA PRO A 98 6.02 4.85 -13.73
C PRO A 98 5.61 6.31 -13.55
N PHE A 99 6.39 7.23 -14.09
CA PHE A 99 6.04 8.64 -14.10
C PHE A 99 6.26 9.22 -15.50
N VAL A 100 5.73 10.41 -15.74
CA VAL A 100 5.80 11.07 -17.05
C VAL A 100 6.48 12.41 -16.93
N ILE A 101 7.15 12.82 -18.01
CA ILE A 101 7.76 14.12 -18.17
C ILE A 101 7.18 14.76 -19.43
N ASP A 102 6.51 15.88 -19.23
CA ASP A 102 5.84 16.66 -20.26
C ASP A 102 6.79 17.68 -20.89
N VAL A 103 6.72 17.76 -22.22
CA VAL A 103 7.41 18.74 -23.06
C VAL A 103 6.34 19.51 -23.84
N GLN A 104 6.49 20.82 -23.98
CA GLN A 104 5.67 21.62 -24.88
C GLN A 104 6.28 21.56 -26.28
N THR A 105 5.59 20.93 -27.24
CA THR A 105 6.00 20.89 -28.65
C THR A 105 5.18 21.85 -29.50
N SER A 106 5.73 22.24 -30.65
CA SER A 106 4.98 23.00 -31.65
C SER A 106 4.02 22.08 -32.42
N SER A 107 2.93 22.64 -32.95
CA SER A 107 1.97 21.86 -33.76
C SER A 107 2.66 21.14 -34.93
N GLY A 108 2.44 19.83 -35.02
CA GLY A 108 3.03 18.97 -36.05
C GLY A 108 4.47 18.55 -35.79
N VAL A 109 5.03 18.88 -34.62
CA VAL A 109 6.32 18.40 -34.11
C VAL A 109 6.04 17.45 -32.95
N ALA A 110 6.84 16.40 -32.85
CA ALA A 110 6.78 15.42 -31.76
C ALA A 110 8.20 15.18 -31.24
N LEU A 111 8.34 14.49 -30.11
CA LEU A 111 9.63 14.03 -29.61
C LEU A 111 10.20 12.91 -30.51
N ASP A 112 11.51 12.91 -30.75
CA ASP A 112 12.18 11.82 -31.46
C ASP A 112 12.50 10.68 -30.48
N ALA A 113 11.67 9.64 -30.52
CA ALA A 113 11.80 8.45 -29.68
C ALA A 113 13.20 7.80 -29.73
N SER A 114 13.94 7.93 -30.84
CA SER A 114 15.28 7.34 -30.98
C SER A 114 16.35 8.05 -30.14
N THR A 115 16.06 9.27 -29.68
CA THR A 115 16.99 10.12 -28.92
C THR A 115 16.74 10.10 -27.40
N LEU A 116 15.67 9.45 -26.93
CA LEU A 116 15.29 9.42 -25.51
C LEU A 116 16.43 8.98 -24.59
N SER A 117 17.04 7.82 -24.88
CA SER A 117 18.13 7.27 -24.04
C SER A 117 19.44 8.06 -24.12
N ALA A 118 19.62 8.88 -25.16
CA ALA A 118 20.77 9.76 -25.30
C ALA A 118 20.57 11.08 -24.53
N GLY A 119 19.32 11.56 -24.46
CA GLY A 119 18.99 12.85 -23.85
C GLY A 119 18.41 12.80 -22.44
N ILE A 120 18.04 11.63 -21.91
CA ILE A 120 17.40 11.48 -20.60
C ILE A 120 18.16 10.45 -19.76
N HIS A 121 18.66 10.90 -18.62
CA HIS A 121 19.47 10.12 -17.71
C HIS A 121 18.88 10.16 -16.30
N LEU A 122 19.00 9.05 -15.56
CA LEU A 122 18.61 8.97 -14.16
C LEU A 122 19.84 8.64 -13.34
N PHE A 123 20.06 9.40 -12.27
CA PHE A 123 21.18 9.22 -11.34
C PHE A 123 20.66 9.03 -9.92
N GLU A 124 21.35 8.20 -9.14
CA GLU A 124 21.28 8.32 -7.69
C GLU A 124 21.85 9.68 -7.27
N ALA A 125 21.36 10.23 -6.16
CA ALA A 125 21.82 11.49 -5.63
C ALA A 125 21.76 11.49 -4.10
N THR A 126 22.73 12.14 -3.46
CA THR A 126 22.61 12.52 -2.05
C THR A 126 22.10 13.95 -2.03
N LEU A 127 20.93 14.14 -1.40
CA LEU A 127 20.27 15.44 -1.35
C LEU A 127 20.53 16.14 -0.01
N GLY A 128 20.20 17.43 0.08
CA GLY A 128 20.39 18.22 1.29
C GLY A 128 19.65 17.65 2.50
N LEU A 129 20.26 17.83 3.68
CA LEU A 129 19.88 17.29 5.00
C LEU A 129 19.89 15.76 5.12
N ASP A 130 20.44 15.05 4.14
CA ASP A 130 20.67 13.60 4.25
C ASP A 130 21.70 13.32 5.37
N GLN A 131 21.23 12.75 6.47
CA GLN A 131 22.03 12.47 7.67
C GLN A 131 23.05 11.35 7.47
N SER A 132 22.96 10.58 6.38
CA SER A 132 23.93 9.53 6.07
C SER A 132 25.25 10.07 5.54
N ASP A 133 25.28 11.31 5.05
CA ASP A 133 26.47 11.99 4.54
C ASP A 133 26.75 13.30 5.31
N PRO A 134 27.89 13.42 6.03
CA PRO A 134 28.17 14.59 6.85
C PRO A 134 28.23 15.94 6.10
N GLU A 135 28.59 15.93 4.81
CA GLU A 135 28.65 17.16 4.02
C GLU A 135 27.25 17.58 3.58
N CYS A 136 26.42 16.62 3.17
CA CYS A 136 25.05 16.88 2.73
C CYS A 136 24.09 17.14 3.91
N ALA A 137 24.33 16.53 5.07
CA ALA A 137 23.63 16.83 6.31
C ALA A 137 23.75 18.31 6.72
N ALA A 138 24.85 18.97 6.36
CA ALA A 138 25.09 20.39 6.64
C ALA A 138 24.49 21.34 5.59
N ALA A 139 23.96 20.83 4.48
CA ALA A 139 23.34 21.65 3.44
C ALA A 139 21.99 22.16 3.95
N ALA A 140 21.90 23.48 4.19
CA ALA A 140 20.74 24.10 4.82
C ALA A 140 19.46 24.08 3.98
N ILE A 141 19.56 23.83 2.67
CA ILE A 141 18.40 23.78 1.77
C ILE A 141 17.99 22.31 1.61
N PRO A 142 16.78 21.93 2.08
CA PRO A 142 16.24 20.60 1.87
C PRO A 142 16.24 20.22 0.39
N SER A 143 16.47 18.94 0.12
CA SER A 143 16.45 18.38 -1.24
C SER A 143 17.43 19.00 -2.26
N SER A 144 18.35 19.88 -1.83
CA SER A 144 19.40 20.43 -2.70
C SER A 144 20.33 19.34 -3.24
N GLY A 145 20.80 19.49 -4.49
CA GLY A 145 21.66 18.50 -5.18
C GLY A 145 23.07 18.47 -4.62
N CYS A 146 23.26 17.91 -3.43
CA CYS A 146 24.55 17.95 -2.76
C CYS A 146 25.62 17.11 -3.49
N LYS A 147 25.31 15.84 -3.81
CA LYS A 147 26.23 14.93 -4.53
C LYS A 147 25.49 14.13 -5.58
N LEU A 148 26.14 13.93 -6.73
CA LEU A 148 25.72 12.99 -7.75
C LEU A 148 26.29 11.60 -7.43
N GLY A 149 25.42 10.59 -7.44
CA GLY A 149 25.78 9.19 -7.28
C GLY A 149 25.91 8.47 -8.62
N ASP A 150 25.69 7.15 -8.60
CA ASP A 150 25.80 6.31 -9.78
C ASP A 150 24.69 6.62 -10.80
N GLN A 151 25.06 6.58 -12.08
CA GLN A 151 24.08 6.63 -13.17
C GLN A 151 23.36 5.29 -13.29
N LEU A 152 22.03 5.31 -13.32
CA LEU A 152 21.21 4.13 -13.58
C LEU A 152 21.31 3.75 -15.07
N THR A 153 21.27 2.46 -15.34
CA THR A 153 21.49 1.92 -16.69
C THR A 153 20.17 1.79 -17.45
N TYR A 154 20.02 2.53 -18.55
CA TYR A 154 18.89 2.39 -19.48
C TYR A 154 18.79 0.95 -20.01
N GLY A 155 17.58 0.40 -20.05
CA GLY A 155 17.29 -0.98 -20.46
C GLY A 155 17.57 -2.04 -19.39
N VAL A 156 18.11 -1.65 -18.24
CA VAL A 156 18.41 -2.55 -17.11
C VAL A 156 17.70 -2.09 -15.83
N ASP A 157 17.82 -0.82 -15.49
CA ASP A 157 17.24 -0.23 -14.28
C ASP A 157 15.98 0.56 -14.59
N TYR A 158 15.87 1.16 -15.77
CA TYR A 158 14.67 1.85 -16.26
C TYR A 158 14.58 1.80 -17.79
N VAL A 159 13.37 1.99 -18.33
CA VAL A 159 13.12 2.25 -19.77
C VAL A 159 12.38 3.56 -19.97
N LEU A 160 12.42 4.03 -21.22
CA LEU A 160 11.77 5.26 -21.68
C LEU A 160 10.90 4.92 -22.90
N SER A 161 9.72 5.51 -22.96
CA SER A 161 8.84 5.44 -24.12
C SER A 161 8.02 6.70 -24.25
N LEU A 162 7.63 7.06 -25.47
CA LEU A 162 6.64 8.11 -25.68
C LEU A 162 5.24 7.61 -25.34
N VAL A 163 4.49 8.39 -24.56
CA VAL A 163 3.06 8.15 -24.32
C VAL A 163 2.26 8.69 -25.51
N ASP A 164 2.64 9.86 -25.99
CA ASP A 164 2.10 10.57 -27.15
C ASP A 164 3.20 11.44 -27.80
N ASP A 165 2.83 12.48 -28.54
CA ASP A 165 3.77 13.30 -29.31
C ASP A 165 4.74 14.11 -28.43
N ASP A 166 4.39 14.40 -27.17
CA ASP A 166 5.10 15.36 -26.34
C ASP A 166 5.32 14.93 -24.88
N THR A 167 4.88 13.73 -24.53
CA THR A 167 5.03 13.14 -23.19
C THR A 167 5.95 11.93 -23.18
N VAL A 168 6.97 11.94 -22.31
CA VAL A 168 7.88 10.80 -22.09
C VAL A 168 7.51 10.06 -20.82
N SER A 169 7.24 8.76 -20.91
CA SER A 169 7.14 7.88 -19.75
C SER A 169 8.51 7.35 -19.33
N VAL A 170 8.78 7.41 -18.03
CA VAL A 170 9.93 6.80 -17.35
C VAL A 170 9.42 5.64 -16.51
N VAL A 171 9.89 4.43 -16.82
CA VAL A 171 9.44 3.20 -16.16
C VAL A 171 10.62 2.53 -15.46
N PRO A 172 10.69 2.56 -14.12
CA PRO A 172 11.64 1.74 -13.38
C PRO A 172 11.42 0.25 -13.67
N LEU A 173 12.49 -0.47 -14.03
CA LEU A 173 12.48 -1.93 -14.20
C LEU A 173 12.82 -2.67 -12.91
N LYS A 174 13.39 -1.95 -11.95
CA LYS A 174 13.65 -2.39 -10.58
C LYS A 174 13.14 -1.30 -9.64
N PRO A 175 12.64 -1.65 -8.45
CA PRO A 175 12.38 -0.65 -7.43
C PRO A 175 13.65 0.17 -7.16
N LEU A 176 13.51 1.49 -7.19
CA LEU A 176 14.51 2.42 -6.72
C LEU A 176 14.79 2.17 -5.23
N LYS A 177 15.97 2.55 -4.75
CA LYS A 177 16.32 2.44 -3.34
C LYS A 177 15.34 3.29 -2.53
N PRO A 178 14.70 2.76 -1.48
CA PRO A 178 13.82 3.56 -0.64
C PRO A 178 14.59 4.64 0.11
N ALA A 179 13.88 5.68 0.57
CA ALA A 179 14.45 6.73 1.42
C ALA A 179 15.70 7.43 0.81
N SER A 180 15.83 7.40 -0.52
CA SER A 180 17.04 7.81 -1.27
C SER A 180 16.73 8.90 -2.29
N GLY A 181 17.70 9.76 -2.55
CA GLY A 181 17.61 10.82 -3.55
C GLY A 181 17.96 10.37 -4.97
N TYR A 182 17.33 11.00 -5.95
CA TYR A 182 17.56 10.77 -7.38
C TYR A 182 17.53 12.10 -8.14
N MET A 183 18.24 12.15 -9.26
CA MET A 183 18.16 13.24 -10.23
C MET A 183 17.86 12.70 -11.63
N LEU A 184 16.71 13.06 -12.18
CA LEU A 184 16.43 12.89 -13.61
C LEU A 184 16.98 14.10 -14.35
N VAL A 185 17.91 13.87 -15.27
CA VAL A 185 18.63 14.88 -16.02
C VAL A 185 18.25 14.77 -17.49
N MET A 186 17.79 15.88 -18.07
CA MET A 186 17.55 16.00 -19.50
C MET A 186 18.58 16.92 -20.11
N THR A 187 19.01 16.58 -21.32
CA THR A 187 20.04 17.32 -22.04
C THR A 187 19.58 17.72 -23.43
N THR A 188 20.40 18.55 -24.09
CA THR A 188 20.20 18.92 -25.49
C THR A 188 20.30 17.74 -26.47
N ASP A 189 20.73 16.55 -26.04
CA ASP A 189 20.75 15.36 -26.88
C ASP A 189 19.35 14.78 -27.12
N LEU A 190 18.36 15.13 -26.29
CA LEU A 190 16.97 14.88 -26.60
C LEU A 190 16.54 15.77 -27.76
N LYS A 191 16.05 15.15 -28.84
CA LYS A 191 15.59 15.87 -30.04
C LYS A 191 14.10 15.74 -30.25
N ASP A 192 13.55 16.70 -30.96
CA ASP A 192 12.25 16.57 -31.60
C ASP A 192 12.37 16.02 -33.03
N THR A 193 11.24 15.69 -33.65
CA THR A 193 11.16 15.12 -35.01
C THR A 193 11.62 16.10 -36.10
N SER A 194 11.84 17.38 -35.78
CA SER A 194 12.48 18.34 -36.68
C SER A 194 14.01 18.30 -36.60
N GLY A 195 14.57 17.53 -35.67
CA GLY A 195 16.00 17.40 -35.40
C GLY A 195 16.54 18.48 -34.45
N LYS A 196 15.67 19.35 -33.91
CA LYS A 196 16.07 20.39 -32.95
C LYS A 196 16.21 19.78 -31.55
N ALA A 197 17.16 20.30 -30.78
CA ALA A 197 17.30 19.95 -29.37
C ALA A 197 16.10 20.49 -28.58
N VAL A 198 15.50 19.63 -27.75
CA VAL A 198 14.51 20.08 -26.76
C VAL A 198 15.23 20.98 -25.76
N GLN A 199 14.72 22.19 -25.55
CA GLN A 199 15.31 23.18 -24.66
C GLN A 199 14.64 23.17 -23.29
N GLY A 200 15.26 23.81 -22.29
CA GLY A 200 14.57 24.09 -21.04
C GLY A 200 13.41 25.07 -21.23
N SER A 201 12.53 25.20 -20.24
CA SER A 201 11.57 26.32 -20.23
C SER A 201 12.30 27.66 -20.14
N THR A 202 11.59 28.76 -20.41
CA THR A 202 12.15 30.10 -20.18
C THR A 202 12.51 30.33 -18.72
N THR A 203 11.72 29.79 -17.79
CA THR A 203 11.99 29.86 -16.35
C THR A 203 13.25 29.06 -16.02
N TRP A 204 13.41 27.84 -16.53
CA TRP A 204 14.61 27.03 -16.39
C TRP A 204 15.85 27.74 -16.93
N ASP A 205 15.77 28.31 -18.15
CA ASP A 205 16.87 29.05 -18.78
C ASP A 205 17.32 30.27 -17.96
N LEU A 206 16.42 30.87 -17.16
CA LEU A 206 16.77 31.95 -16.24
C LEU A 206 17.46 31.41 -14.99
N VAL A 207 16.85 30.43 -14.31
CA VAL A 207 17.35 29.94 -13.01
C VAL A 207 18.55 28.99 -13.12
N ARG A 208 18.83 28.43 -14.31
CA ARG A 208 20.02 27.62 -14.56
C ARG A 208 21.28 28.46 -14.74
N GLN A 209 21.20 29.78 -14.88
CA GLN A 209 22.39 30.62 -15.02
C GLN A 209 23.24 30.56 -13.75
N ASP A 210 24.57 30.71 -13.90
CA ASP A 210 25.47 30.72 -12.75
C ASP A 210 25.17 31.91 -11.85
N ILE A 211 24.68 31.60 -10.64
CA ILE A 211 24.30 32.58 -9.62
C ILE A 211 25.42 33.57 -9.28
N ASN A 212 26.68 33.17 -9.42
CA ASN A 212 27.83 34.04 -9.10
C ASN A 212 28.09 35.10 -10.17
N THR A 213 27.58 34.90 -11.39
CA THR A 213 27.81 35.80 -12.53
C THR A 213 26.53 36.48 -13.00
N ALA A 214 25.38 35.83 -12.85
CA ALA A 214 24.07 36.33 -13.23
C ALA A 214 23.01 36.04 -12.15
N PRO A 215 23.13 36.64 -10.94
CA PRO A 215 22.13 36.48 -9.89
C PRO A 215 20.81 37.13 -10.30
N LEU A 216 19.70 36.42 -10.06
CA LEU A 216 18.35 36.96 -10.28
C LEU A 216 17.97 37.98 -9.19
N ALA A 217 16.95 38.78 -9.49
CA ALA A 217 16.69 40.02 -8.76
C ALA A 217 15.79 39.86 -7.52
N THR A 218 14.79 38.98 -7.59
CA THR A 218 13.87 38.76 -6.46
C THR A 218 14.38 37.64 -5.55
N GLU A 219 13.97 37.67 -4.29
CA GLU A 219 14.34 36.65 -3.31
C GLU A 219 13.88 35.25 -3.74
N ASP A 220 12.62 35.09 -4.15
CA ASP A 220 12.08 33.81 -4.64
C ASP A 220 12.85 33.28 -5.86
N GLN A 221 13.19 34.18 -6.80
CA GLN A 221 13.98 33.82 -7.97
C GLN A 221 15.39 33.39 -7.59
N LEU A 222 16.01 34.08 -6.63
CA LEU A 222 17.35 33.75 -6.14
C LEU A 222 17.36 32.43 -5.37
N THR A 223 16.31 32.15 -4.58
CA THR A 223 16.12 30.88 -3.88
C THR A 223 15.99 29.73 -4.88
N LEU A 224 15.11 29.87 -5.88
CA LEU A 224 14.97 28.86 -6.93
C LEU A 224 16.25 28.69 -7.76
N GLN A 225 16.92 29.80 -8.11
CA GLN A 225 18.21 29.76 -8.80
C GLN A 225 19.28 29.06 -7.96
N THR A 226 19.35 29.33 -6.66
CA THR A 226 20.29 28.68 -5.74
C THR A 226 20.07 27.17 -5.73
N LEU A 227 18.81 26.74 -5.63
CA LEU A 227 18.46 25.34 -5.63
C LEU A 227 18.76 24.65 -6.98
N VAL A 228 18.38 25.25 -8.10
CA VAL A 228 18.69 24.70 -9.43
C VAL A 228 20.20 24.66 -9.68
N ASN A 229 20.94 25.68 -9.26
CA ASN A 229 22.40 25.68 -9.33
C ASN A 229 23.02 24.56 -8.47
N SER A 230 22.39 24.20 -7.34
CA SER A 230 22.81 23.06 -6.53
C SER A 230 22.69 21.75 -7.31
N TYR A 231 21.64 21.57 -8.14
CA TYR A 231 21.51 20.37 -8.99
C TYR A 231 22.54 20.33 -10.12
N ILE A 232 22.83 21.48 -10.73
CA ILE A 232 23.75 21.59 -11.87
C ILE A 232 25.20 21.37 -11.44
N THR A 233 25.62 21.91 -10.30
CA THR A 233 27.02 21.87 -9.84
C THR A 233 27.65 20.48 -9.83
N PRO A 234 27.03 19.43 -9.24
CA PRO A 234 27.62 18.09 -9.26
C PRO A 234 27.60 17.46 -10.67
N LEU A 235 26.67 17.84 -11.55
CA LEU A 235 26.68 17.40 -12.96
C LEU A 235 27.85 18.00 -13.74
N LEU A 236 28.22 19.27 -13.48
CA LEU A 236 29.43 19.86 -14.07
C LEU A 236 30.68 19.09 -13.65
N GLY A 237 30.74 18.65 -12.39
CA GLY A 237 31.80 17.78 -11.88
C GLY A 237 31.87 16.41 -12.57
N ALA A 238 30.73 15.94 -13.09
CA ALA A 238 30.61 14.70 -13.87
C ALA A 238 30.88 14.87 -15.37
N GLY A 239 31.19 16.08 -15.83
CA GLY A 239 31.56 16.36 -17.23
C GLY A 239 30.42 16.82 -18.13
N TYR A 240 29.26 17.18 -17.57
CA TYR A 240 28.22 17.90 -18.32
C TYR A 240 28.58 19.39 -18.43
N GLU A 241 28.21 20.01 -19.53
CA GLU A 241 28.27 21.47 -19.68
C GLU A 241 26.93 22.10 -19.28
N ARG A 242 26.98 23.29 -18.68
CA ARG A 242 25.77 23.95 -18.14
C ARG A 242 24.75 24.27 -19.24
N GLU A 243 25.23 24.56 -20.44
CA GLU A 243 24.43 24.86 -21.63
C GLU A 243 23.70 23.63 -22.17
N ASP A 244 24.23 22.44 -21.93
CA ASP A 244 23.67 21.19 -22.41
C ASP A 244 22.59 20.64 -21.47
N ILE A 245 22.51 21.11 -20.22
CA ILE A 245 21.51 20.68 -19.23
C ILE A 245 20.21 21.48 -19.41
N THR A 246 19.18 20.80 -19.93
CA THR A 246 17.91 21.42 -20.29
C THR A 246 16.85 21.27 -19.21
N TYR A 247 17.01 20.31 -18.30
CA TYR A 247 16.17 20.15 -17.11
C TYR A 247 16.82 19.20 -16.09
N VAL A 248 16.56 19.43 -14.81
CA VAL A 248 16.83 18.46 -13.74
C VAL A 248 15.63 18.39 -12.82
N SER A 249 15.10 17.19 -12.61
CA SER A 249 14.19 16.89 -11.51
C SER A 249 14.92 16.13 -10.42
N ALA A 250 15.15 16.78 -9.28
CA ALA A 250 15.63 16.12 -8.08
C ALA A 250 14.43 15.61 -7.27
N PHE A 251 14.46 14.37 -6.83
CA PHE A 251 13.37 13.79 -6.04
C PHE A 251 13.85 12.76 -5.01
N THR A 252 13.15 12.71 -3.88
CA THR A 252 13.37 11.74 -2.80
C THR A 252 12.33 10.64 -2.87
N THR A 253 12.77 9.39 -2.78
CA THR A 253 11.87 8.23 -2.74
C THR A 253 11.39 7.94 -1.32
N GLN A 254 10.17 7.43 -1.22
CA GLN A 254 9.46 7.15 0.04
C GLN A 254 10.23 6.17 0.93
N SER A 255 10.09 6.32 2.25
CA SER A 255 10.41 5.24 3.18
C SER A 255 9.33 4.16 3.15
N THR A 256 9.69 2.96 2.71
CA THR A 256 8.72 1.87 2.54
C THR A 256 8.71 0.85 3.68
N VAL A 257 9.73 0.89 4.55
CA VAL A 257 9.98 -0.15 5.55
C VAL A 257 10.04 0.41 6.98
N ASP A 258 10.48 1.66 7.16
CA ASP A 258 10.87 2.21 8.47
C ASP A 258 9.75 2.20 9.51
N VAL A 259 8.53 2.60 9.11
CA VAL A 259 7.35 2.62 9.98
C VAL A 259 7.02 1.20 10.48
N MET A 260 6.88 0.24 9.57
CA MET A 260 6.55 -1.13 9.95
C MET A 260 7.71 -1.87 10.62
N GLY A 261 8.95 -1.50 10.30
CA GLY A 261 10.15 -1.94 11.00
C GLY A 261 10.17 -1.46 12.45
N THR A 262 9.75 -0.21 12.69
CA THR A 262 9.58 0.35 14.04
C THR A 262 8.47 -0.37 14.79
N VAL A 263 7.31 -0.62 14.17
CA VAL A 263 6.25 -1.44 14.77
C VAL A 263 6.77 -2.83 15.17
N LYS A 264 7.56 -3.49 14.30
CA LYS A 264 8.19 -4.78 14.60
C LYS A 264 9.16 -4.70 15.78
N GLN A 265 9.96 -3.64 15.87
CA GLN A 265 10.87 -3.40 16.99
C GLN A 265 10.10 -3.19 18.31
N LEU A 266 9.01 -2.41 18.27
CA LEU A 266 8.17 -2.15 19.45
C LEU A 266 7.55 -3.43 20.00
N LEU A 267 7.15 -4.39 19.14
CA LEU A 267 6.62 -5.69 19.57
C LEU A 267 7.60 -6.50 20.43
N VAL A 268 8.91 -6.26 20.32
CA VAL A 268 9.95 -6.97 21.09
C VAL A 268 10.71 -6.06 22.06
N ALA A 269 10.30 -4.79 22.22
CA ALA A 269 11.03 -3.82 23.03
C ALA A 269 11.18 -4.27 24.49
N ASP A 270 10.09 -4.73 25.11
CA ASP A 270 10.10 -5.27 26.48
C ASP A 270 10.99 -6.51 26.60
N LEU A 271 10.93 -7.41 25.61
CA LEU A 271 11.77 -8.60 25.59
C LEU A 271 13.25 -8.21 25.51
N VAL A 272 13.61 -7.28 24.64
CA VAL A 272 14.98 -6.76 24.50
C VAL A 272 15.45 -6.12 25.80
N GLN A 273 14.61 -5.33 26.47
CA GLN A 273 14.92 -4.72 27.75
C GLN A 273 15.17 -5.77 28.84
N ILE A 274 14.33 -6.81 28.95
CA ILE A 274 14.50 -7.90 29.91
C ILE A 274 15.80 -8.67 29.62
N LEU A 275 16.07 -8.99 28.36
CA LEU A 275 17.28 -9.72 27.94
C LEU A 275 18.56 -8.89 28.20
N THR A 276 18.49 -7.57 28.04
CA THR A 276 19.64 -6.67 28.24
C THR A 276 19.92 -6.42 29.72
N THR A 277 18.88 -6.23 30.53
CA THR A 277 19.00 -5.91 31.96
C THR A 277 19.12 -7.16 32.85
N GLY A 278 18.66 -8.31 32.36
CA GLY A 278 18.50 -9.53 33.15
C GLY A 278 17.39 -9.45 34.20
N GLN A 279 16.52 -8.43 34.14
CA GLN A 279 15.43 -8.21 35.08
C GLN A 279 14.08 -8.52 34.42
N GLY A 280 13.29 -9.40 35.02
CA GLY A 280 11.99 -9.82 34.49
C GLY A 280 11.99 -11.24 33.93
N ASN A 281 10.84 -11.69 33.44
CA ASN A 281 10.69 -12.99 32.79
C ASN A 281 10.46 -12.79 31.28
N PRO A 282 11.36 -13.25 30.40
CA PRO A 282 11.16 -13.15 28.95
C PRO A 282 9.81 -13.69 28.45
N ALA A 283 9.27 -14.72 29.11
CA ALA A 283 7.99 -15.31 28.74
C ALA A 283 6.78 -14.38 28.99
N THR A 284 6.92 -13.35 29.82
CA THR A 284 5.84 -12.37 30.07
C THR A 284 5.92 -11.15 29.16
N ALA A 285 6.94 -11.03 28.31
CA ALA A 285 7.12 -9.92 27.37
C ALA A 285 6.60 -10.24 25.97
N LEU A 286 6.25 -11.50 25.69
CA LEU A 286 5.66 -11.90 24.42
C LEU A 286 4.14 -11.80 24.48
N PRO A 287 3.46 -11.41 23.38
CA PRO A 287 2.03 -11.61 23.26
C PRO A 287 1.70 -13.09 23.47
N ILE A 288 0.70 -13.40 24.30
CA ILE A 288 0.33 -14.79 24.59
C ILE A 288 -0.88 -15.16 23.73
N VAL A 289 -0.75 -16.22 22.92
CA VAL A 289 -1.88 -16.82 22.21
C VAL A 289 -2.54 -17.84 23.14
N GLN A 290 -3.69 -17.48 23.70
CA GLN A 290 -4.45 -18.35 24.59
C GLN A 290 -5.41 -19.19 23.75
N VAL A 291 -5.27 -20.52 23.78
CA VAL A 291 -6.10 -21.42 22.96
C VAL A 291 -6.92 -22.32 23.87
N GLN A 292 -8.20 -22.44 23.56
CA GLN A 292 -9.17 -23.24 24.31
C GLN A 292 -10.04 -24.07 23.35
N ASP A 293 -10.78 -25.02 23.92
CA ASP A 293 -11.76 -25.79 23.17
C ASP A 293 -12.80 -24.84 22.54
N ALA A 294 -13.12 -25.09 21.27
CA ALA A 294 -14.10 -24.30 20.55
C ALA A 294 -15.49 -24.44 21.20
N ALA A 295 -16.23 -23.34 21.29
CA ALA A 295 -17.68 -23.42 21.54
C ALA A 295 -18.38 -23.78 20.22
N GLY A 296 -19.18 -24.84 20.23
CA GLY A 296 -19.97 -25.28 19.06
C GLY A 296 -19.27 -26.38 18.27
N ALA A 297 -19.04 -26.13 16.98
CA ALA A 297 -18.47 -27.12 16.06
C ALA A 297 -17.01 -27.46 16.37
N ASP A 298 -16.71 -28.76 16.44
CA ASP A 298 -15.41 -29.31 16.87
C ASP A 298 -14.39 -29.43 15.72
N ASN A 299 -14.81 -29.23 14.47
CA ASN A 299 -13.97 -29.36 13.29
C ASN A 299 -14.45 -28.48 12.13
N ALA A 300 -13.62 -28.36 11.09
CA ALA A 300 -13.92 -27.50 9.94
C ALA A 300 -15.18 -27.93 9.17
N MET A 301 -15.52 -29.22 9.11
CA MET A 301 -16.70 -29.68 8.37
C MET A 301 -17.99 -29.15 9.00
N GLU A 302 -18.09 -29.33 10.32
CA GLU A 302 -19.24 -28.89 11.11
C GLU A 302 -19.30 -27.37 11.19
N ALA A 303 -18.16 -26.70 11.35
CA ALA A 303 -18.12 -25.24 11.48
C ALA A 303 -18.48 -24.52 10.17
N LEU A 304 -18.17 -25.13 9.02
CA LEU A 304 -18.61 -24.66 7.70
C LEU A 304 -20.02 -25.15 7.32
N GLY A 305 -20.63 -26.02 8.12
CA GLY A 305 -21.97 -26.56 7.86
C GLY A 305 -22.08 -27.37 6.56
N LEU A 306 -21.01 -28.03 6.13
CA LEU A 306 -20.95 -28.71 4.81
C LEU A 306 -22.03 -29.80 4.67
N ILE A 307 -22.33 -30.50 5.76
CA ILE A 307 -23.43 -31.46 5.85
C ILE A 307 -24.61 -30.83 6.59
N SER A 308 -25.28 -29.90 5.90
CA SER A 308 -26.50 -29.27 6.38
C SER A 308 -27.69 -30.25 6.45
N SER A 309 -28.77 -29.87 7.11
CA SER A 309 -30.00 -30.68 7.13
C SER A 309 -30.57 -30.88 5.73
N ALA A 310 -30.44 -29.89 4.84
CA ALA A 310 -30.83 -30.02 3.44
C ALA A 310 -29.96 -31.03 2.68
N THR A 311 -28.64 -31.04 2.95
CA THR A 311 -27.71 -32.04 2.39
C THR A 311 -28.09 -33.45 2.84
N LEU A 312 -28.41 -33.61 4.14
CA LEU A 312 -28.85 -34.89 4.70
C LEU A 312 -30.19 -35.34 4.13
N ASP A 313 -31.19 -34.46 4.07
CA ASP A 313 -32.51 -34.77 3.50
C ASP A 313 -32.41 -35.21 2.04
N GLY A 314 -31.55 -34.56 1.25
CA GLY A 314 -31.24 -34.96 -0.12
C GLY A 314 -30.65 -36.36 -0.20
N ALA A 315 -29.67 -36.68 0.65
CA ALA A 315 -29.08 -38.02 0.70
C ALA A 315 -30.10 -39.10 1.13
N LEU A 316 -30.96 -38.79 2.09
CA LEU A 316 -32.04 -39.69 2.53
C LEU A 316 -33.09 -39.92 1.44
N ALA A 317 -33.41 -38.89 0.64
CA ALA A 317 -34.31 -39.04 -0.50
C ALA A 317 -33.72 -39.98 -1.56
N LEU A 318 -32.43 -39.85 -1.86
CA LEU A 318 -31.71 -40.76 -2.76
C LEU A 318 -31.66 -42.19 -2.19
N ALA A 319 -31.41 -42.35 -0.90
CA ALA A 319 -31.38 -43.66 -0.24
C ALA A 319 -32.73 -44.41 -0.29
N LYS A 320 -33.84 -43.68 -0.38
CA LYS A 320 -35.21 -44.23 -0.53
C LYS A 320 -35.51 -44.70 -1.95
N GLU A 321 -34.79 -44.22 -2.96
CA GLU A 321 -35.07 -44.54 -4.35
C GLU A 321 -34.91 -46.05 -4.62
N GLY A 322 -35.91 -46.66 -5.26
CA GLY A 322 -35.92 -48.10 -5.55
C GLY A 322 -36.13 -49.01 -4.33
N GLN A 323 -36.29 -48.47 -3.13
CA GLN A 323 -36.56 -49.25 -1.90
C GLN A 323 -38.06 -49.59 -1.76
N SER A 324 -38.36 -50.62 -0.97
CA SER A 324 -39.75 -50.96 -0.63
C SER A 324 -40.38 -49.91 0.28
N ALA A 325 -41.72 -49.81 0.26
CA ALA A 325 -42.45 -48.88 1.14
C ALA A 325 -42.13 -49.09 2.64
N GLN A 326 -41.82 -50.32 3.05
CA GLN A 326 -41.43 -50.64 4.42
C GLN A 326 -40.06 -50.07 4.78
N VAL A 327 -39.09 -50.13 3.85
CA VAL A 327 -37.75 -49.56 4.05
C VAL A 327 -37.82 -48.03 4.01
N GLN A 328 -38.58 -47.46 3.09
CA GLN A 328 -38.78 -46.00 3.05
C GLN A 328 -39.37 -45.48 4.36
N ALA A 329 -40.42 -46.13 4.88
CA ALA A 329 -41.01 -45.78 6.16
C ALA A 329 -40.04 -45.97 7.36
N ALA A 330 -39.14 -46.94 7.29
CA ALA A 330 -38.11 -47.13 8.31
C ALA A 330 -37.04 -46.02 8.27
N ILE A 331 -36.66 -45.56 7.07
CA ILE A 331 -35.77 -44.42 6.89
C ILE A 331 -36.44 -43.14 7.42
N ASP A 332 -37.71 -42.90 7.08
CA ASP A 332 -38.48 -41.75 7.57
C ASP A 332 -38.60 -41.69 9.10
N ALA A 333 -38.61 -42.85 9.75
CA ALA A 333 -38.76 -42.97 11.20
C ALA A 333 -37.42 -42.91 11.97
N THR A 334 -36.27 -42.91 11.28
CA THR A 334 -34.94 -42.94 11.89
C THR A 334 -34.33 -41.54 11.87
N ASP A 335 -33.76 -41.13 13.00
CA ASP A 335 -33.00 -39.89 13.10
C ASP A 335 -31.57 -40.11 12.60
N PHE A 336 -31.23 -39.48 11.47
CA PHE A 336 -29.88 -39.53 10.89
C PHE A 336 -29.06 -38.27 11.18
N SER A 337 -29.50 -37.39 12.08
CA SER A 337 -28.80 -36.13 12.38
C SER A 337 -27.35 -36.32 12.85
N LEU A 338 -27.01 -37.47 13.44
CA LEU A 338 -25.61 -37.81 13.75
C LEU A 338 -24.71 -37.78 12.51
N LEU A 339 -25.21 -38.08 11.32
CA LEU A 339 -24.41 -38.04 10.08
C LEU A 339 -24.04 -36.62 9.64
N GLN A 340 -24.53 -35.59 10.33
CA GLN A 340 -24.10 -34.20 10.14
C GLN A 340 -22.83 -33.86 10.90
N THR A 341 -22.31 -34.77 11.74
CA THR A 341 -21.05 -34.60 12.47
C THR A 341 -19.98 -35.57 11.98
N CYS A 342 -18.71 -35.18 12.14
CA CYS A 342 -17.59 -36.05 11.78
C CYS A 342 -17.58 -37.33 12.63
N ASP A 343 -17.88 -37.21 13.92
CA ASP A 343 -17.99 -38.35 14.83
C ASP A 343 -19.09 -39.32 14.40
N GLY A 344 -20.22 -38.82 13.90
CA GLY A 344 -21.28 -39.68 13.38
C GLY A 344 -20.91 -40.37 12.07
N ILE A 345 -20.29 -39.65 11.12
CA ILE A 345 -19.83 -40.22 9.85
C ILE A 345 -18.77 -41.31 10.10
N PHE A 346 -17.68 -40.98 10.78
CA PHE A 346 -16.57 -41.92 11.00
C PHE A 346 -16.87 -42.97 12.07
N GLY A 347 -17.73 -42.65 13.04
CA GLY A 347 -18.28 -43.63 13.99
C GLY A 347 -19.17 -44.67 13.30
N THR A 348 -19.88 -44.28 12.25
CA THR A 348 -20.66 -45.23 11.42
C THR A 348 -19.72 -46.08 10.56
N LEU A 349 -18.77 -45.46 9.85
CA LEU A 349 -17.84 -46.18 8.98
C LEU A 349 -16.92 -47.17 9.72
N SER A 350 -16.59 -46.88 10.98
CA SER A 350 -15.81 -47.77 11.85
C SER A 350 -16.65 -48.87 12.52
N GLY A 351 -17.98 -48.82 12.40
CA GLY A 351 -18.91 -49.73 13.09
C GLY A 351 -19.13 -49.44 14.57
N GLN A 352 -18.58 -48.32 15.09
CA GLN A 352 -18.81 -47.88 16.47
C GLN A 352 -20.30 -47.58 16.73
N LEU A 353 -21.01 -47.10 15.71
CA LEU A 353 -22.43 -46.76 15.79
C LEU A 353 -23.38 -47.88 15.32
N SER A 354 -22.89 -49.09 15.01
CA SER A 354 -23.76 -50.16 14.50
C SER A 354 -24.90 -50.54 15.45
N ALA A 355 -24.69 -50.43 16.77
CA ALA A 355 -25.74 -50.64 17.76
C ALA A 355 -26.81 -49.53 17.77
N TYR A 356 -26.43 -48.30 17.44
CA TYR A 356 -27.35 -47.17 17.32
C TYR A 356 -28.21 -47.31 16.06
N TRP A 357 -27.60 -47.64 14.92
CA TRP A 357 -28.32 -47.75 13.64
C TRP A 357 -29.18 -49.00 13.54
N GLY A 358 -28.76 -50.11 14.16
CA GLY A 358 -29.51 -51.36 14.17
C GLY A 358 -29.88 -51.81 12.75
N GLY A 359 -31.17 -51.81 12.42
CA GLY A 359 -31.67 -52.20 11.11
C GLY A 359 -31.31 -51.23 9.97
N MET A 360 -30.94 -49.99 10.28
CA MET A 360 -30.61 -48.95 9.30
C MET A 360 -29.10 -48.81 9.03
N GLU A 361 -28.27 -49.70 9.59
CA GLU A 361 -26.80 -49.63 9.46
C GLU A 361 -26.34 -49.51 8.00
N THR A 362 -26.89 -50.32 7.09
CA THR A 362 -26.50 -50.28 5.67
C THR A 362 -26.81 -48.94 5.01
N VAL A 363 -27.94 -48.30 5.39
CA VAL A 363 -28.32 -46.97 4.88
C VAL A 363 -27.38 -45.91 5.46
N ALA A 364 -27.16 -45.94 6.77
CA ALA A 364 -26.26 -45.01 7.45
C ALA A 364 -24.83 -45.09 6.90
N ALA A 365 -24.30 -46.31 6.72
CA ALA A 365 -22.96 -46.54 6.18
C ALA A 365 -22.83 -46.07 4.72
N GLY A 366 -23.85 -46.30 3.89
CA GLY A 366 -23.86 -45.83 2.50
C GLY A 366 -23.84 -44.29 2.41
N ILE A 367 -24.65 -43.61 3.21
CA ILE A 367 -24.66 -42.14 3.29
C ILE A 367 -23.33 -41.63 3.84
N SER A 368 -22.83 -42.24 4.93
CA SER A 368 -21.55 -41.87 5.55
C SER A 368 -20.38 -42.00 4.57
N GLN A 369 -20.39 -43.01 3.69
CA GLN A 369 -19.33 -43.18 2.70
C GLN A 369 -19.32 -42.04 1.68
N SER A 370 -20.48 -41.59 1.21
CA SER A 370 -20.59 -40.42 0.32
C SER A 370 -20.14 -39.14 1.02
N PHE A 371 -20.61 -38.89 2.25
CA PHE A 371 -20.22 -37.70 3.01
C PHE A 371 -18.74 -37.69 3.36
N ALA A 372 -18.14 -38.83 3.70
CA ALA A 372 -16.70 -38.92 3.93
C ALA A 372 -15.88 -38.65 2.66
N ALA A 373 -16.39 -38.99 1.48
CA ALA A 373 -15.70 -38.70 0.21
C ALA A 373 -15.70 -37.20 -0.12
N GLU A 374 -16.77 -36.49 0.17
CA GLU A 374 -16.94 -35.06 -0.19
C GLU A 374 -16.46 -34.11 0.91
N ALA A 375 -16.81 -34.39 2.17
CA ALA A 375 -16.57 -33.52 3.31
C ALA A 375 -15.58 -34.08 4.33
N GLY A 376 -15.19 -35.36 4.20
CA GLY A 376 -14.25 -36.02 5.11
C GLY A 376 -12.92 -35.30 5.30
N PRO A 377 -12.27 -34.72 4.26
CA PRO A 377 -11.05 -33.93 4.44
C PRO A 377 -11.17 -32.82 5.48
N PHE A 378 -12.34 -32.18 5.61
CA PHE A 378 -12.57 -31.13 6.60
C PHE A 378 -12.68 -31.66 8.03
N CYS A 379 -13.07 -32.93 8.20
CA CYS A 379 -13.04 -33.59 9.50
C CYS A 379 -11.61 -33.79 10.04
N ALA A 380 -10.60 -33.77 9.17
CA ALA A 380 -9.21 -33.88 9.61
C ALA A 380 -8.70 -32.63 10.33
N ALA A 381 -9.40 -31.49 10.21
CA ALA A 381 -9.03 -30.24 10.85
C ALA A 381 -9.88 -30.02 12.12
N LYS A 382 -9.36 -30.43 13.28
CA LYS A 382 -9.98 -30.11 14.57
C LYS A 382 -9.92 -28.63 14.83
N ARG A 383 -11.01 -28.04 15.29
CA ARG A 383 -11.15 -26.60 15.49
C ARG A 383 -11.00 -26.25 16.96
N TYR A 384 -10.23 -25.20 17.20
CA TYR A 384 -10.06 -24.54 18.49
C TYR A 384 -10.24 -23.03 18.31
N THR A 385 -10.53 -22.35 19.40
CA THR A 385 -10.63 -20.89 19.44
C THR A 385 -9.61 -20.34 20.41
N GLY A 386 -9.16 -19.13 20.18
CA GLY A 386 -8.22 -18.47 21.06
C GLY A 386 -8.29 -16.97 20.97
N SER A 387 -7.40 -16.33 21.70
CA SER A 387 -7.22 -14.88 21.65
C SER A 387 -5.76 -14.49 21.81
N VAL A 388 -5.42 -13.30 21.28
CA VAL A 388 -4.14 -12.63 21.50
C VAL A 388 -4.39 -11.13 21.64
N SER A 389 -3.79 -10.49 22.64
CA SER A 389 -3.89 -9.03 22.81
C SER A 389 -2.71 -8.35 22.12
N LEU A 390 -3.00 -7.42 21.21
CA LEU A 390 -1.99 -6.69 20.42
C LEU A 390 -2.27 -5.18 20.41
N PRO A 391 -1.26 -4.32 20.17
CA PRO A 391 -1.50 -2.89 19.97
C PRO A 391 -2.34 -2.59 18.73
N TYR A 392 -3.26 -1.63 18.86
CA TYR A 392 -4.10 -1.13 17.76
C TYR A 392 -3.88 0.37 17.60
N TYR A 393 -3.60 0.78 16.36
CA TYR A 393 -3.20 2.15 15.99
C TYR A 393 -4.21 2.85 15.10
N LEU A 394 -5.11 2.11 14.44
CA LEU A 394 -6.21 2.72 13.70
C LEU A 394 -7.14 3.49 14.65
N PRO A 395 -7.78 4.57 14.17
CA PRO A 395 -8.81 5.26 14.93
C PRO A 395 -10.01 4.35 15.24
N VAL A 396 -10.69 4.64 16.34
CA VAL A 396 -11.88 3.90 16.81
C VAL A 396 -13.05 4.86 16.97
N PRO A 397 -14.31 4.39 16.87
CA PRO A 397 -15.48 5.24 17.04
C PRO A 397 -15.44 6.01 18.37
N SER A 398 -15.78 7.29 18.29
CA SER A 398 -15.88 8.17 19.45
C SER A 398 -17.16 9.01 19.39
N MET A 399 -17.53 9.66 20.50
CA MET A 399 -18.71 10.54 20.51
C MET A 399 -18.59 11.72 19.54
N THR A 400 -17.37 12.19 19.29
CA THR A 400 -17.09 13.33 18.40
C THR A 400 -16.86 12.90 16.95
N ASN A 401 -16.40 11.67 16.74
CA ASN A 401 -16.25 11.07 15.42
C ASN A 401 -16.60 9.57 15.46
N PRO A 402 -17.89 9.20 15.30
CA PRO A 402 -18.31 7.80 15.24
C PRO A 402 -17.74 7.04 14.03
N LEU A 403 -17.41 7.77 12.95
CA LEU A 403 -16.90 7.22 11.70
C LEU A 403 -15.36 7.25 11.60
N ALA A 404 -14.66 7.48 12.72
CA ALA A 404 -13.20 7.53 12.77
C ALA A 404 -12.51 6.36 12.04
N PRO A 405 -12.99 5.09 12.12
CA PRO A 405 -12.36 3.99 11.41
C PRO A 405 -12.35 4.09 9.87
N VAL A 406 -13.16 4.99 9.29
CA VAL A 406 -13.29 5.18 7.83
C VAL A 406 -13.00 6.60 7.36
N ASN A 407 -12.68 7.55 8.24
CA ASN A 407 -12.37 8.93 7.85
C ASN A 407 -11.15 9.53 8.57
N ASP A 408 -10.43 8.73 9.36
CA ASP A 408 -9.20 9.11 10.04
C ASP A 408 -8.18 7.95 9.90
N PHE A 409 -6.92 8.20 10.20
CA PHE A 409 -5.81 7.28 9.90
C PHE A 409 -4.73 7.32 10.98
N TRP A 410 -3.59 6.65 10.75
CA TRP A 410 -2.52 6.62 11.75
C TRP A 410 -1.85 7.98 11.86
N HIS A 411 -1.67 8.43 13.10
CA HIS A 411 -0.87 9.60 13.48
C HIS A 411 0.37 9.16 14.22
N ALA A 412 1.44 9.93 14.14
CA ALA A 412 2.67 9.69 14.88
C ALA A 412 2.47 10.03 16.37
N ALA A 413 3.06 9.20 17.23
CA ALA A 413 3.07 9.43 18.68
C ALA A 413 4.08 10.50 19.10
N CYS A 414 5.15 10.67 18.32
CA CYS A 414 6.28 11.56 18.59
C CYS A 414 6.35 12.67 17.54
N ASP A 415 7.00 13.78 17.87
CA ASP A 415 7.26 14.85 16.91
C ASP A 415 8.24 14.36 15.87
N SER A 416 8.05 14.78 14.62
CA SER A 416 9.04 14.58 13.58
C SER A 416 10.38 15.19 14.00
N GLY A 417 11.43 14.37 13.95
CA GLY A 417 12.78 14.80 14.32
C GLY A 417 13.27 15.99 13.47
N ILE A 418 12.79 16.12 12.22
CA ILE A 418 13.13 17.28 11.38
C ILE A 418 12.38 18.55 11.82
N VAL A 419 11.11 18.43 12.22
CA VAL A 419 10.33 19.57 12.73
C VAL A 419 11.02 20.11 13.98
N LEU A 420 11.45 19.24 14.89
CA LEU A 420 12.20 19.65 16.08
C LEU A 420 13.56 20.27 15.73
N ALA A 421 14.25 19.78 14.70
CA ALA A 421 15.52 20.35 14.26
C ALA A 421 15.37 21.72 13.60
N GLY A 422 14.24 21.96 12.92
CA GLY A 422 13.88 23.25 12.29
C GLY A 422 13.23 24.25 13.24
N ALA A 423 12.73 23.81 14.40
CA ALA A 423 12.03 24.67 15.35
C ALA A 423 12.94 25.76 15.94
N PRO A 424 12.46 27.02 16.08
CA PRO A 424 13.22 28.09 16.72
C PRO A 424 13.63 27.74 18.16
N ALA A 425 14.83 28.15 18.57
CA ALA A 425 15.35 27.88 19.91
C ALA A 425 14.45 28.44 21.02
N GLU A 426 13.76 29.56 20.77
CA GLU A 426 12.81 30.17 21.68
C GLU A 426 11.55 29.30 21.87
N VAL A 427 11.06 28.66 20.79
CA VAL A 427 9.91 27.75 20.83
C VAL A 427 10.27 26.51 21.64
N LEU A 428 11.42 25.90 21.37
CA LEU A 428 11.91 24.73 22.10
C LEU A 428 12.16 25.04 23.59
N ALA A 429 12.62 26.25 23.92
CA ALA A 429 12.82 26.66 25.32
C ALA A 429 11.51 26.83 26.10
N MET A 430 10.38 27.01 25.42
CA MET A 430 9.04 27.12 26.02
C MET A 430 8.25 25.81 25.96
N ALA A 431 8.79 24.78 25.32
CA ALA A 431 8.12 23.52 25.12
C ALA A 431 8.11 22.67 26.40
N GLU A 432 6.97 22.04 26.66
CA GLU A 432 6.76 21.14 27.79
C GLU A 432 6.49 19.71 27.30
N PRO A 433 6.84 18.68 28.08
CA PRO A 433 6.55 17.28 27.76
C PRO A 433 5.07 17.01 27.49
N GLY A 434 4.76 16.36 26.37
CA GLY A 434 3.46 15.79 26.05
C GLY A 434 3.24 14.39 26.64
N PRO A 435 2.06 13.78 26.39
CA PRO A 435 1.69 12.46 26.91
C PRO A 435 2.66 11.33 26.55
N ASN A 436 3.31 11.40 25.38
CA ASN A 436 4.19 10.35 24.88
C ASN A 436 5.68 10.63 25.14
N TYR A 437 6.02 11.73 25.83
CA TYR A 437 7.40 12.21 25.93
C TYR A 437 8.38 11.17 26.47
N GLU A 438 7.98 10.39 27.48
CA GLU A 438 8.81 9.34 28.07
C GLU A 438 9.15 8.24 27.05
N MET A 439 8.15 7.75 26.31
CA MET A 439 8.34 6.75 25.25
C MET A 439 9.20 7.32 24.12
N CYS A 440 8.89 8.53 23.63
CA CYS A 440 9.60 9.14 22.52
C CYS A 440 11.09 9.39 22.85
N THR A 441 11.40 9.79 24.09
CA THR A 441 12.78 10.02 24.52
C THR A 441 13.62 8.73 24.52
N GLN A 442 13.00 7.57 24.78
CA GLN A 442 13.71 6.29 24.77
C GLN A 442 14.24 5.89 23.39
N VAL A 443 13.60 6.39 22.32
CA VAL A 443 14.00 6.13 20.93
C VAL A 443 14.72 7.31 20.27
N GLY A 444 15.09 8.33 21.06
CA GLY A 444 15.79 9.52 20.54
C GLY A 444 14.89 10.54 19.83
N LEU A 445 13.58 10.46 20.02
CA LEU A 445 12.59 11.45 19.58
C LEU A 445 12.07 12.26 20.78
N SER A 446 11.06 13.08 20.59
CA SER A 446 10.35 13.76 21.69
C SER A 446 8.86 13.91 21.35
N ASP A 447 8.04 14.17 22.37
CA ASP A 447 6.68 14.67 22.22
C ASP A 447 6.58 15.96 23.05
N LEU A 448 6.63 17.09 22.38
CA LEU A 448 6.75 18.42 22.95
C LEU A 448 5.55 19.27 22.57
N ARG A 449 5.15 20.13 23.50
CA ARG A 449 3.98 20.99 23.35
C ARG A 449 4.27 22.40 23.82
N VAL A 450 3.72 23.39 23.12
CA VAL A 450 3.76 24.79 23.54
C VAL A 450 2.34 25.21 23.91
N ASN A 451 2.14 25.60 25.17
CA ASN A 451 0.80 25.92 25.71
C ASN A 451 -0.24 24.78 25.54
N GLY A 452 0.21 23.53 25.44
CA GLY A 452 -0.65 22.36 25.23
C GLY A 452 -0.90 21.98 23.76
N GLU A 453 -0.51 22.85 22.82
CA GLU A 453 -0.56 22.59 21.38
C GLU A 453 0.69 21.86 20.91
N MET A 454 0.55 21.02 19.88
CA MET A 454 1.66 20.23 19.35
C MET A 454 2.59 21.11 18.51
N ILE A 455 3.89 20.86 18.57
CA ILE A 455 4.86 21.54 17.70
C ILE A 455 4.79 20.97 16.28
N ASP A 456 4.67 19.65 16.18
CA ASP A 456 4.28 18.92 14.97
C ASP A 456 2.78 18.60 15.09
N ASP A 457 1.94 19.42 14.47
CA ASP A 457 0.48 19.27 14.51
C ASP A 457 -0.03 18.26 13.48
N ALA A 458 0.66 18.10 12.36
CA ALA A 458 0.34 17.13 11.32
C ALA A 458 0.52 15.68 11.79
N ARG A 459 1.55 15.39 12.60
CA ARG A 459 1.85 14.04 13.13
C ARG A 459 1.88 12.98 12.03
N ASN A 460 2.46 13.30 10.88
CA ASN A 460 2.59 12.34 9.79
C ASN A 460 3.47 11.16 10.22
N VAL A 461 3.04 9.93 9.92
CA VAL A 461 3.84 8.72 10.21
C VAL A 461 4.85 8.49 9.08
N THR A 462 6.11 8.87 9.33
CA THR A 462 7.22 8.88 8.35
C THR A 462 8.48 8.23 8.93
N ARG A 463 9.58 8.17 8.17
CA ARG A 463 10.89 7.79 8.74
C ARG A 463 11.41 8.73 9.84
N TYR A 464 10.91 9.96 9.90
CA TYR A 464 11.32 10.98 10.88
C TYR A 464 10.46 10.97 12.16
N SER A 465 9.31 10.29 12.10
CA SER A 465 8.33 10.11 13.18
C SER A 465 7.67 8.72 13.04
N PRO A 466 8.44 7.62 13.10
CA PRO A 466 7.97 6.30 12.65
C PRO A 466 7.10 5.54 13.66
N ILE A 467 6.90 6.08 14.86
CA ILE A 467 6.11 5.43 15.90
C ILE A 467 4.65 5.85 15.75
N PRO A 468 3.74 4.95 15.34
CA PRO A 468 2.32 5.25 15.31
C PRO A 468 1.75 5.39 16.73
N GLN A 469 0.82 6.33 16.90
CA GLN A 469 0.07 6.54 18.12
C GLN A 469 -0.79 5.33 18.41
N THR A 470 -0.61 4.75 19.59
CA THR A 470 -1.44 3.63 20.05
C THR A 470 -2.81 4.15 20.47
N THR A 471 -3.86 3.62 19.86
CA THR A 471 -5.27 3.91 20.20
C THR A 471 -5.78 2.95 21.27
N ILE A 472 -5.46 1.66 21.13
CA ILE A 472 -5.73 0.63 22.15
C ILE A 472 -4.44 -0.15 22.40
N ALA A 473 -3.91 -0.09 23.62
CA ALA A 473 -2.66 -0.77 23.97
C ALA A 473 -2.78 -2.31 23.96
N GLU A 474 -3.90 -2.82 24.46
CA GLU A 474 -4.21 -4.25 24.49
C GLU A 474 -5.55 -4.49 23.80
N ASN A 475 -5.53 -4.60 22.48
CA ASN A 475 -6.70 -4.97 21.68
C ASN A 475 -6.79 -6.50 21.59
N PRO A 476 -7.82 -7.17 22.15
CA PRO A 476 -7.97 -8.61 22.03
C PRO A 476 -8.46 -8.99 20.63
N LEU A 477 -7.68 -9.82 19.92
CA LEU A 477 -8.06 -10.41 18.65
C LEU A 477 -8.46 -11.86 18.86
N GLU A 478 -9.56 -12.27 18.22
CA GLU A 478 -9.95 -13.68 18.16
C GLU A 478 -9.05 -14.46 17.19
N VAL A 479 -8.52 -15.59 17.65
CA VAL A 479 -7.67 -16.49 16.87
C VAL A 479 -8.42 -17.79 16.61
N GLN A 480 -8.57 -18.14 15.34
CA GLN A 480 -8.97 -19.49 14.96
C GLN A 480 -7.72 -20.37 14.88
N VAL A 481 -7.77 -21.55 15.48
CA VAL A 481 -6.70 -22.55 15.38
C VAL A 481 -7.29 -23.86 14.86
N THR A 482 -6.62 -24.52 13.92
CA THR A 482 -6.93 -25.90 13.56
C THR A 482 -5.74 -26.83 13.69
N ILE A 483 -5.98 -28.01 14.26
CA ILE A 483 -4.97 -29.04 14.51
C ILE A 483 -5.29 -30.30 13.69
N PRO A 484 -4.28 -30.92 13.04
CA PRO A 484 -4.48 -32.17 12.32
C PRO A 484 -4.99 -33.31 13.23
N ASP A 485 -5.96 -34.08 12.74
CA ASP A 485 -6.41 -35.33 13.36
C ASP A 485 -5.83 -36.57 12.64
N PRO A 486 -4.82 -37.25 13.23
CA PRO A 486 -4.23 -38.46 12.65
C PRO A 486 -5.21 -39.62 12.46
N ALA A 487 -6.24 -39.75 13.31
CA ALA A 487 -7.20 -40.84 13.21
C ALA A 487 -8.10 -40.65 11.99
N ILE A 488 -8.62 -39.44 11.79
CA ILE A 488 -9.42 -39.10 10.61
C ILE A 488 -8.58 -39.18 9.34
N ALA A 489 -7.37 -38.61 9.35
CA ALA A 489 -6.47 -38.66 8.20
C ALA A 489 -6.14 -40.11 7.80
N THR A 490 -5.91 -40.99 8.78
CA THR A 490 -5.72 -42.44 8.54
C THR A 490 -6.98 -43.10 7.96
N ALA A 491 -8.17 -42.77 8.49
CA ALA A 491 -9.44 -43.30 7.97
C ALA A 491 -9.70 -42.87 6.52
N LEU A 492 -9.17 -41.72 6.10
CA LEU A 492 -9.22 -41.20 4.73
C LEU A 492 -8.06 -41.66 3.84
N GLY A 493 -7.19 -42.55 4.33
CA GLY A 493 -6.08 -43.11 3.56
C GLY A 493 -4.86 -42.18 3.43
N SER A 494 -4.77 -41.12 4.24
CA SER A 494 -3.65 -40.19 4.32
C SER A 494 -3.03 -40.20 5.73
N PRO A 495 -2.37 -41.29 6.14
CA PRO A 495 -1.83 -41.39 7.49
C PRO A 495 -0.76 -40.33 7.74
N ILE A 496 -0.93 -39.60 8.85
CA ILE A 496 0.00 -38.58 9.35
C ILE A 496 0.42 -38.92 10.78
N SER A 497 1.55 -38.38 11.20
CA SER A 497 2.03 -38.48 12.58
C SER A 497 2.55 -37.12 13.04
N LYS A 498 2.18 -36.69 14.25
CA LYS A 498 2.70 -35.44 14.82
C LYS A 498 4.22 -35.53 14.95
N PRO A 499 5.00 -34.59 14.40
CA PRO A 499 6.44 -34.53 14.63
C PRO A 499 6.78 -34.27 16.11
N ASP A 500 7.99 -34.66 16.54
CA ASP A 500 8.46 -34.46 17.92
C ASP A 500 8.49 -32.99 18.35
N ALA A 501 8.69 -32.08 17.39
CA ALA A 501 8.74 -30.63 17.62
C ALA A 501 7.36 -29.94 17.54
N GLY A 502 6.27 -30.72 17.36
CA GLY A 502 4.93 -30.20 17.12
C GLY A 502 4.56 -30.13 15.64
N TRP A 503 3.34 -29.67 15.35
CA TRP A 503 2.82 -29.53 13.99
C TRP A 503 3.36 -28.26 13.32
N PRO A 504 3.89 -28.32 12.08
CA PRO A 504 4.14 -27.14 11.27
C PRO A 504 2.87 -26.28 11.14
N VAL A 505 3.02 -24.96 11.07
CA VAL A 505 1.89 -24.02 11.13
C VAL A 505 1.82 -23.19 9.85
N VAL A 506 0.60 -23.02 9.33
CA VAL A 506 0.30 -22.01 8.31
C VAL A 506 -0.60 -20.93 8.91
N MET A 507 -0.15 -19.68 8.85
CA MET A 507 -0.99 -18.52 9.10
C MET A 507 -1.85 -18.25 7.86
N LEU A 508 -3.16 -18.21 8.02
CA LEU A 508 -4.14 -18.02 6.95
C LEU A 508 -4.71 -16.60 7.01
N VAL A 509 -4.66 -15.89 5.89
CA VAL A 509 -5.14 -14.51 5.76
C VAL A 509 -6.25 -14.45 4.71
N HIS A 510 -7.44 -14.03 5.12
CA HIS A 510 -8.63 -14.01 4.26
C HIS A 510 -8.63 -12.82 3.29
N GLY A 511 -9.43 -12.94 2.22
CA GLY A 511 -9.65 -11.87 1.25
C GLY A 511 -10.63 -10.80 1.73
N ILE A 512 -10.83 -9.76 0.92
CA ILE A 512 -11.82 -8.72 1.19
C ILE A 512 -13.22 -9.34 1.30
N THR A 513 -14.08 -8.75 2.15
CA THR A 513 -15.42 -9.25 2.53
C THR A 513 -15.45 -10.60 3.25
N GLY A 514 -14.30 -11.26 3.40
CA GLY A 514 -14.21 -12.56 4.06
C GLY A 514 -14.09 -12.48 5.58
N THR A 515 -13.89 -13.65 6.19
CA THR A 515 -13.59 -13.82 7.62
C THR A 515 -12.56 -14.92 7.85
N LYS A 516 -11.98 -14.98 9.04
CA LYS A 516 -11.05 -16.04 9.47
C LYS A 516 -11.68 -17.43 9.42
N GLU A 517 -12.98 -17.56 9.66
CA GLU A 517 -13.70 -18.85 9.61
C GLU A 517 -13.72 -19.43 8.19
N GLN A 518 -13.83 -18.58 7.16
CA GLN A 518 -13.81 -19.03 5.77
C GLN A 518 -12.49 -19.71 5.40
N MET A 519 -11.39 -19.39 6.11
CA MET A 519 -10.10 -20.04 5.88
C MET A 519 -10.08 -21.53 6.25
N MET A 520 -11.07 -22.02 7.02
CA MET A 520 -11.26 -23.45 7.24
C MET A 520 -11.51 -24.23 5.93
N ALA A 521 -11.91 -23.53 4.86
CA ALA A 521 -12.07 -24.10 3.53
C ALA A 521 -10.79 -24.80 3.01
N ILE A 522 -9.61 -24.40 3.49
CA ILE A 522 -8.34 -25.06 3.13
C ILE A 522 -7.69 -25.81 4.30
N SER A 523 -8.09 -25.54 5.55
CA SER A 523 -7.55 -26.22 6.73
C SER A 523 -7.68 -27.75 6.69
N GLY A 524 -8.73 -28.28 6.06
CA GLY A 524 -8.89 -29.73 5.88
C GLY A 524 -7.75 -30.38 5.09
N THR A 525 -7.42 -29.80 3.93
CA THR A 525 -6.30 -30.27 3.09
C THR A 525 -4.96 -30.10 3.81
N LEU A 526 -4.74 -28.97 4.49
CA LEU A 526 -3.53 -28.75 5.29
C LEU A 526 -3.39 -29.81 6.40
N SER A 527 -4.50 -30.11 7.08
CA SER A 527 -4.53 -31.09 8.15
C SER A 527 -4.26 -32.51 7.65
N LEU A 528 -4.79 -32.91 6.49
CA LEU A 528 -4.44 -34.18 5.84
C LEU A 528 -2.94 -34.32 5.52
N HIS A 529 -2.22 -33.20 5.43
CA HIS A 529 -0.77 -33.15 5.25
C HIS A 529 0.00 -32.87 6.55
N GLY A 530 -0.66 -32.92 7.71
CA GLY A 530 -0.03 -32.74 9.01
C GLY A 530 0.41 -31.30 9.27
N ILE A 531 -0.36 -30.33 8.79
CA ILE A 531 -0.11 -28.90 8.96
C ILE A 531 -1.26 -28.29 9.76
N ALA A 532 -0.94 -27.70 10.90
CA ALA A 532 -1.87 -26.88 11.68
C ALA A 532 -2.07 -25.52 11.00
N SER A 533 -3.20 -24.87 11.27
CA SER A 533 -3.41 -23.50 10.78
C SER A 533 -3.90 -22.55 11.85
N VAL A 534 -3.55 -21.28 11.70
CA VAL A 534 -4.04 -20.19 12.55
C VAL A 534 -4.56 -19.05 11.68
N ALA A 535 -5.64 -18.40 12.09
CA ALA A 535 -6.24 -17.28 11.35
C ALA A 535 -6.81 -16.22 12.30
N ILE A 536 -6.74 -14.96 11.88
CA ILE A 536 -7.37 -13.81 12.53
C ILE A 536 -8.10 -13.01 11.46
N ASP A 537 -9.08 -12.21 11.87
CA ASP A 537 -9.73 -11.27 10.97
C ASP A 537 -8.81 -10.05 10.72
N LEU A 538 -8.76 -9.57 9.48
CA LEU A 538 -8.18 -8.27 9.15
C LEU A 538 -9.00 -7.13 9.80
N PRO A 539 -8.45 -5.92 9.97
CA PRO A 539 -9.22 -4.77 10.46
C PRO A 539 -10.54 -4.61 9.71
N LEU A 540 -11.60 -4.25 10.43
CA LEU A 540 -12.95 -4.04 9.90
C LEU A 540 -13.61 -5.28 9.27
N HIS A 541 -13.06 -6.48 9.44
CA HIS A 541 -13.66 -7.73 8.93
C HIS A 541 -14.12 -8.64 10.07
N GLY A 542 -15.07 -9.53 9.78
CA GLY A 542 -15.52 -10.57 10.70
C GLY A 542 -15.80 -10.02 12.11
N SER A 543 -15.12 -10.55 13.12
CA SER A 543 -15.31 -10.12 14.52
C SER A 543 -14.69 -8.74 14.86
N ARG A 544 -14.24 -7.98 13.87
CA ARG A 544 -13.53 -6.69 14.03
C ARG A 544 -14.26 -5.51 13.40
N GLY A 545 -15.55 -5.65 13.14
CA GLY A 545 -16.43 -4.53 12.81
C GLY A 545 -16.81 -3.71 14.05
N PHE A 546 -17.50 -2.59 13.82
CA PHE A 546 -18.01 -1.71 14.87
C PHE A 546 -19.52 -1.52 14.75
N ASP A 547 -20.24 -1.86 15.82
CA ASP A 547 -21.61 -1.46 16.09
C ASP A 547 -21.58 -0.10 16.83
N VAL A 548 -21.84 1.00 16.11
CA VAL A 548 -21.79 2.35 16.67
C VAL A 548 -23.14 2.79 17.24
N ASN A 549 -24.22 2.10 16.90
CA ASN A 549 -25.58 2.44 17.28
C ASN A 549 -26.13 1.57 18.45
N GLY A 550 -25.49 0.44 18.73
CA GLY A 550 -25.80 -0.50 19.81
C GLY A 550 -26.94 -1.48 19.51
N ASP A 551 -27.29 -1.74 18.25
CA ASP A 551 -28.37 -2.64 17.86
C ASP A 551 -27.95 -4.12 17.70
N GLY A 552 -26.65 -4.40 17.82
CA GLY A 552 -26.06 -5.72 17.69
C GLY A 552 -25.65 -6.10 16.26
N ALA A 553 -25.74 -5.19 15.29
CA ALA A 553 -25.18 -5.32 13.95
C ALA A 553 -24.06 -4.29 13.73
N ASP A 554 -23.02 -4.68 12.98
CA ASP A 554 -21.96 -3.74 12.66
C ASP A 554 -22.47 -2.67 11.68
N ASP A 555 -22.21 -1.40 12.02
CA ASP A 555 -22.40 -0.27 11.11
C ASP A 555 -21.15 -0.03 10.26
N ILE A 556 -19.98 -0.39 10.78
CA ILE A 556 -18.69 -0.29 10.09
C ILE A 556 -18.06 -1.66 9.99
N SER A 557 -18.23 -2.30 8.84
CA SER A 557 -17.57 -3.56 8.50
C SER A 557 -17.36 -3.69 7.00
N ALA A 558 -16.23 -4.26 6.60
CA ALA A 558 -15.92 -4.69 5.24
C ALA A 558 -16.52 -6.05 4.87
N THR A 559 -16.83 -6.89 5.87
CA THR A 559 -17.57 -8.16 5.69
C THR A 559 -19.07 -7.96 5.57
N PHE A 560 -19.69 -7.25 6.52
CA PHE A 560 -21.15 -7.20 6.67
C PHE A 560 -21.82 -5.95 6.10
N VAL A 561 -21.09 -4.86 5.86
CA VAL A 561 -21.66 -3.58 5.40
C VAL A 561 -21.18 -3.21 4.01
N SER A 562 -19.89 -2.89 3.85
CA SER A 562 -19.34 -2.49 2.55
C SER A 562 -17.83 -2.75 2.46
N PRO A 563 -17.34 -3.39 1.38
CA PRO A 563 -15.90 -3.55 1.15
C PRO A 563 -15.15 -2.21 1.08
N THR A 564 -15.85 -1.10 0.80
CA THR A 564 -15.28 0.24 0.75
C THR A 564 -14.80 0.74 2.11
N HIS A 565 -15.29 0.20 3.23
CA HIS A 565 -14.78 0.56 4.56
C HIS A 565 -13.30 0.21 4.73
N PHE A 566 -12.84 -0.89 4.10
CA PHE A 566 -11.43 -1.26 4.12
C PHE A 566 -10.64 -0.60 2.97
N MET A 567 -11.14 -0.68 1.73
CA MET A 567 -10.46 -0.13 0.54
C MET A 567 -10.39 1.40 0.53
N ASN A 568 -11.39 2.02 1.14
CA ASN A 568 -11.53 3.42 1.49
C ASN A 568 -10.99 4.44 0.47
N LEU A 569 -11.67 4.55 -0.68
CA LEU A 569 -11.35 5.58 -1.68
C LEU A 569 -11.72 7.00 -1.22
N ALA A 570 -12.51 7.15 -0.16
CA ALA A 570 -12.83 8.44 0.45
C ALA A 570 -11.72 8.94 1.39
N SER A 571 -10.81 8.05 1.83
CA SER A 571 -9.61 8.39 2.60
C SER A 571 -8.50 7.39 2.28
N LEU A 572 -7.67 7.75 1.30
CA LEU A 572 -6.56 6.91 0.85
C LEU A 572 -5.51 6.62 1.96
N PRO A 573 -5.22 7.55 2.90
CA PRO A 573 -4.42 7.24 4.09
C PRO A 573 -5.04 6.15 4.97
N THR A 574 -6.36 6.17 5.19
CA THR A 574 -7.06 5.15 5.97
C THR A 574 -6.96 3.79 5.26
N ALA A 575 -7.11 3.75 3.94
CA ALA A 575 -6.93 2.52 3.14
C ALA A 575 -5.52 1.94 3.30
N ARG A 576 -4.48 2.78 3.23
CA ARG A 576 -3.08 2.39 3.48
C ARG A 576 -2.90 1.83 4.88
N ASP A 577 -3.44 2.52 5.88
CA ASP A 577 -3.22 2.19 7.29
C ASP A 577 -4.04 0.97 7.75
N ASN A 578 -5.16 0.67 7.08
CA ASN A 578 -5.87 -0.60 7.21
C ASN A 578 -4.96 -1.80 6.89
N VAL A 579 -4.15 -1.71 5.82
CA VAL A 579 -3.16 -2.73 5.47
C VAL A 579 -2.01 -2.76 6.48
N ARG A 580 -1.52 -1.60 6.93
CA ARG A 580 -0.45 -1.52 7.95
C ARG A 580 -0.89 -2.13 9.29
N GLN A 581 -2.11 -1.90 9.73
CA GLN A 581 -2.66 -2.53 10.93
C GLN A 581 -2.77 -4.05 10.74
N GLY A 582 -3.26 -4.51 9.59
CA GLY A 582 -3.28 -5.94 9.27
C GLY A 582 -1.88 -6.58 9.33
N MET A 583 -0.85 -5.90 8.82
CA MET A 583 0.54 -6.34 8.96
C MET A 583 1.02 -6.35 10.41
N ALA A 584 0.71 -5.31 11.20
CA ALA A 584 1.07 -5.23 12.61
C ALA A 584 0.46 -6.38 13.42
N ASP A 585 -0.81 -6.69 13.17
CA ASP A 585 -1.54 -7.78 13.81
C ASP A 585 -0.94 -9.14 13.45
N LEU A 586 -0.57 -9.36 12.18
CA LEU A 586 0.09 -10.60 11.75
C LEU A 586 1.50 -10.75 12.32
N LEU A 587 2.28 -9.66 12.42
CA LEU A 587 3.57 -9.66 13.11
C LEU A 587 3.40 -10.02 14.59
N GLY A 588 2.43 -9.41 15.26
CA GLY A 588 2.09 -9.69 16.65
C GLY A 588 1.63 -11.13 16.87
N LEU A 589 0.76 -11.66 16.01
CA LEU A 589 0.33 -13.05 16.04
C LEU A 589 1.53 -14.00 15.83
N ARG A 590 2.37 -13.75 14.83
CA ARG A 590 3.56 -14.57 14.56
C ARG A 590 4.51 -14.59 15.75
N LEU A 591 4.74 -13.44 16.38
CA LEU A 591 5.53 -13.35 17.60
C LEU A 591 4.87 -14.15 18.72
N GLY A 592 3.57 -13.99 18.90
CA GLY A 592 2.80 -14.66 19.94
C GLY A 592 2.70 -16.18 19.80
N LEU A 593 2.89 -16.73 18.59
CA LEU A 593 3.03 -18.18 18.42
C LEU A 593 4.24 -18.74 19.19
N ASN A 594 5.24 -17.94 19.54
CA ASN A 594 6.34 -18.38 20.42
C ASN A 594 5.92 -18.52 21.90
N ALA A 595 4.68 -18.11 22.25
CA ALA A 595 4.12 -18.14 23.59
C ALA A 595 2.63 -18.58 23.55
N VAL A 596 2.39 -19.84 23.21
CA VAL A 596 1.03 -20.43 23.21
C VAL A 596 0.68 -20.98 24.59
N ALA A 597 -0.45 -20.54 25.14
CA ALA A 597 -1.04 -21.09 26.34
C ALA A 597 -2.17 -22.06 25.98
N ASP A 598 -1.91 -23.36 26.14
CA ASP A 598 -2.89 -24.42 25.89
C ASP A 598 -3.82 -24.62 27.10
N MET A 599 -5.03 -24.08 26.96
CA MET A 599 -6.13 -24.20 27.92
C MET A 599 -7.17 -25.26 27.49
N THR A 600 -6.88 -26.03 26.45
CA THR A 600 -7.76 -27.11 25.98
C THR A 600 -7.81 -28.23 27.02
N ALA A 601 -8.97 -28.89 27.13
CA ALA A 601 -9.16 -29.99 28.08
C ALA A 601 -8.22 -31.19 27.83
N THR A 602 -7.71 -31.31 26.60
CA THR A 602 -6.90 -32.46 26.15
C THR A 602 -5.43 -32.13 25.91
N GLN A 603 -5.01 -30.88 26.15
CA GLN A 603 -3.66 -30.40 25.82
C GLN A 603 -3.31 -30.68 24.35
N ALA A 604 -4.23 -30.29 23.47
CA ALA A 604 -4.20 -30.62 22.05
C ALA A 604 -3.23 -29.76 21.23
N ILE A 605 -2.74 -28.65 21.78
CA ILE A 605 -2.01 -27.64 21.04
C ILE A 605 -0.51 -27.88 21.20
N ASP A 606 0.11 -28.34 20.11
CA ASP A 606 1.55 -28.54 20.03
C ASP A 606 2.04 -28.15 18.63
N LEU A 607 2.66 -26.98 18.53
CA LEU A 607 3.01 -26.30 17.28
C LEU A 607 4.54 -26.19 17.13
N ASP A 608 5.05 -26.52 15.95
CA ASP A 608 6.45 -26.31 15.58
C ASP A 608 6.64 -24.85 15.11
N VAL A 609 6.91 -23.96 16.06
CA VAL A 609 7.06 -22.51 15.84
C VAL A 609 8.32 -22.14 15.04
N SER A 610 9.19 -23.11 14.75
CA SER A 610 10.32 -22.96 13.82
C SER A 610 9.94 -23.19 12.36
N LYS A 611 8.72 -23.68 12.10
CA LYS A 611 8.16 -23.96 10.78
C LYS A 611 6.81 -23.26 10.62
N VAL A 612 6.87 -21.95 10.49
CA VAL A 612 5.69 -21.13 10.26
C VAL A 612 5.70 -20.63 8.81
N SER A 613 4.61 -20.86 8.10
CA SER A 613 4.38 -20.34 6.74
C SER A 613 3.16 -19.44 6.73
N VAL A 614 2.94 -18.69 5.66
CA VAL A 614 1.73 -17.89 5.47
C VAL A 614 1.06 -18.24 4.15
N MET A 615 -0.27 -18.20 4.13
CA MET A 615 -1.06 -18.21 2.91
C MET A 615 -2.10 -17.11 2.95
N GLY A 616 -2.19 -16.35 1.86
CA GLY A 616 -3.20 -15.32 1.69
C GLY A 616 -3.95 -15.50 0.38
N VAL A 617 -5.20 -15.02 0.35
CA VAL A 617 -6.07 -15.00 -0.83
C VAL A 617 -6.47 -13.54 -1.09
N SER A 618 -6.32 -13.05 -2.33
CA SER A 618 -6.71 -11.70 -2.74
C SER A 618 -6.12 -10.62 -1.81
N LEU A 619 -6.94 -9.84 -1.09
CA LEU A 619 -6.49 -8.87 -0.08
C LEU A 619 -5.56 -9.50 0.98
N GLY A 620 -5.84 -10.74 1.38
CA GLY A 620 -5.00 -11.50 2.29
C GLY A 620 -3.66 -11.89 1.65
N ALA A 621 -3.59 -12.06 0.33
CA ALA A 621 -2.34 -12.26 -0.39
C ALA A 621 -1.52 -10.96 -0.49
N ILE A 622 -2.17 -9.81 -0.70
CA ILE A 622 -1.51 -8.49 -0.69
C ILE A 622 -0.91 -8.22 0.70
N THR A 623 -1.73 -8.34 1.73
CA THR A 623 -1.31 -8.12 3.12
C THR A 623 -0.29 -9.18 3.57
N GLY A 624 -0.51 -10.44 3.21
CA GLY A 624 0.37 -11.57 3.52
C GLY A 624 1.75 -11.46 2.87
N ALA A 625 1.84 -10.93 1.65
CA ALA A 625 3.12 -10.65 0.98
C ALA A 625 3.94 -9.60 1.74
N ASN A 626 3.31 -8.47 2.07
CA ASN A 626 3.94 -7.38 2.83
C ASN A 626 4.35 -7.85 4.23
N PHE A 627 3.47 -8.58 4.91
CA PHE A 627 3.75 -9.20 6.20
C PHE A 627 4.96 -10.14 6.12
N ALA A 628 5.00 -11.08 5.17
CA ALA A 628 6.09 -12.05 5.06
C ALA A 628 7.45 -11.37 4.81
N ALA A 629 7.47 -10.32 3.97
CA ALA A 629 8.66 -9.53 3.71
C ALA A 629 9.14 -8.82 4.99
N MET A 630 8.23 -8.19 5.74
CA MET A 630 8.56 -7.49 7.00
C MET A 630 8.93 -8.47 8.12
N ALA A 631 8.28 -9.62 8.22
CA ALA A 631 8.57 -10.65 9.21
C ALA A 631 10.00 -11.20 9.03
N ASN A 632 10.46 -11.32 7.78
CA ASN A 632 11.81 -11.79 7.44
C ASN A 632 12.86 -10.68 7.31
N SER A 633 12.52 -9.40 7.53
CA SER A 633 13.52 -8.34 7.65
C SER A 633 14.32 -8.50 8.95
N SER A 634 15.63 -8.25 8.93
CA SER A 634 16.46 -8.46 10.12
C SER A 634 16.33 -7.30 11.11
N LEU A 635 16.21 -7.64 12.39
CA LEU A 635 16.37 -6.75 13.56
C LEU A 635 17.84 -6.66 14.01
N GLY A 636 18.77 -7.24 13.23
CA GLY A 636 20.18 -7.34 13.60
C GLY A 636 20.46 -8.38 14.70
N ASN A 637 19.52 -9.29 14.96
CA ASN A 637 19.63 -10.32 15.98
C ASN A 637 18.95 -11.62 15.54
N ASP A 638 19.74 -12.67 15.26
CA ASP A 638 19.25 -13.96 14.75
C ASP A 638 18.17 -14.61 15.63
N THR A 639 18.20 -14.39 16.95
CA THR A 639 17.19 -14.96 17.87
C THR A 639 15.84 -14.27 17.70
N LEU A 640 15.83 -12.93 17.66
CA LEU A 640 14.61 -12.16 17.42
C LEU A 640 14.11 -12.39 15.99
N ASP A 641 15.01 -12.44 15.02
CA ASP A 641 14.66 -12.73 13.62
C ASP A 641 14.01 -14.11 13.49
N GLY A 642 14.52 -15.12 14.20
CA GLY A 642 13.92 -16.45 14.28
C GLY A 642 12.50 -16.47 14.88
N MET A 643 12.16 -15.53 15.77
CA MET A 643 10.81 -15.41 16.34
C MET A 643 9.77 -14.91 15.34
N PHE A 644 10.19 -14.19 14.29
CA PHE A 644 9.31 -13.69 13.24
C PHE A 644 9.39 -14.51 11.95
N ALA A 645 10.42 -15.33 11.77
CA ALA A 645 10.71 -16.01 10.51
C ALA A 645 9.50 -16.74 9.92
N ILE A 646 9.29 -16.53 8.62
CA ILE A 646 8.30 -17.18 7.76
C ILE A 646 9.05 -18.00 6.71
N ASN A 647 8.86 -19.32 6.73
CA ASN A 647 9.57 -20.28 5.88
C ASN A 647 9.07 -20.29 4.44
N ALA A 648 7.78 -20.02 4.23
CA ALA A 648 7.15 -19.98 2.91
C ALA A 648 5.93 -19.05 2.90
N ALA A 649 5.68 -18.44 1.75
CA ALA A 649 4.48 -17.65 1.48
C ALA A 649 3.76 -18.20 0.24
N SER A 650 2.48 -18.53 0.38
CA SER A 650 1.59 -18.90 -0.73
C SER A 650 0.61 -17.76 -0.97
N LEU A 651 0.75 -17.08 -2.11
CA LEU A 651 -0.01 -15.88 -2.43
C LEU A 651 -0.97 -16.19 -3.57
N GLU A 652 -2.25 -16.33 -3.25
CA GLU A 652 -3.30 -16.58 -4.24
C GLU A 652 -3.88 -15.23 -4.69
N SER A 653 -3.76 -14.95 -6.00
CA SER A 653 -4.28 -13.74 -6.64
C SER A 653 -3.90 -12.39 -5.98
N PRO A 654 -2.61 -12.14 -5.59
CA PRO A 654 -2.20 -10.82 -5.14
C PRO A 654 -2.25 -9.82 -6.30
N ALA A 655 -2.75 -8.61 -6.04
CA ALA A 655 -2.74 -7.52 -7.01
C ALA A 655 -1.77 -6.40 -6.61
N SER A 656 -1.25 -5.68 -7.61
CA SER A 656 -0.54 -4.41 -7.47
C SER A 656 -1.20 -3.36 -8.37
N GLY A 657 -0.91 -2.08 -8.17
CA GLY A 657 -1.58 -1.02 -8.95
C GLY A 657 -3.08 -1.01 -8.67
N ILE A 658 -3.44 -1.00 -7.38
CA ILE A 658 -4.79 -1.25 -6.87
C ILE A 658 -5.83 -0.36 -7.57
N ALA A 659 -5.52 0.91 -7.83
CA ALA A 659 -6.44 1.81 -8.55
C ALA A 659 -6.86 1.26 -9.93
N THR A 660 -5.89 0.90 -10.78
CA THR A 660 -6.17 0.33 -12.11
C THR A 660 -6.84 -1.04 -12.00
N PHE A 661 -6.37 -1.88 -11.07
CA PHE A 661 -6.97 -3.19 -10.82
C PHE A 661 -8.46 -3.08 -10.44
N LEU A 662 -8.80 -2.17 -9.52
CA LEU A 662 -10.17 -1.96 -9.07
C LEU A 662 -11.05 -1.42 -10.19
N MET A 663 -10.56 -0.44 -10.97
CA MET A 663 -11.30 0.13 -12.10
C MET A 663 -11.62 -0.90 -13.18
N GLU A 664 -10.70 -1.82 -13.45
CA GLU A 664 -10.85 -2.84 -14.50
C GLU A 664 -11.40 -4.18 -13.99
N SER A 665 -11.71 -4.28 -12.70
CA SER A 665 -12.30 -5.48 -12.10
C SER A 665 -13.72 -5.72 -12.62
N PRO A 666 -14.08 -6.95 -13.06
CA PRO A 666 -15.46 -7.28 -13.38
C PRO A 666 -16.41 -7.17 -12.18
N ASP A 667 -15.91 -7.45 -10.97
CA ASP A 667 -16.71 -7.49 -9.75
C ASP A 667 -16.78 -6.13 -9.05
N PHE A 668 -15.64 -5.44 -8.93
CA PHE A 668 -15.57 -4.13 -8.24
C PHE A 668 -15.68 -2.93 -9.19
N GLY A 669 -15.26 -3.07 -10.45
CA GLY A 669 -15.17 -1.97 -11.40
C GLY A 669 -16.47 -1.22 -11.63
N PRO A 670 -17.64 -1.87 -11.76
CA PRO A 670 -18.93 -1.18 -11.85
C PRO A 670 -19.18 -0.24 -10.67
N LEU A 671 -19.09 -0.75 -9.43
CA LEU A 671 -19.28 0.03 -8.21
C LEU A 671 -18.28 1.18 -8.12
N ILE A 672 -16.99 0.93 -8.35
CA ILE A 672 -15.96 1.97 -8.28
C ILE A 672 -16.21 3.07 -9.33
N LYS A 673 -16.53 2.69 -10.57
CA LYS A 673 -16.84 3.65 -11.64
C LYS A 673 -18.11 4.45 -11.32
N ALA A 674 -19.12 3.80 -10.74
CA ALA A 674 -20.35 4.45 -10.30
C ALA A 674 -20.06 5.49 -9.21
N LEU A 675 -19.31 5.13 -8.17
CA LEU A 675 -18.90 6.06 -7.09
C LEU A 675 -18.16 7.28 -7.63
N PHE A 676 -17.17 7.08 -8.52
CA PHE A 676 -16.47 8.20 -9.16
C PHE A 676 -17.40 9.08 -10.01
N LEU A 677 -18.34 8.48 -10.74
CA LEU A 677 -19.29 9.24 -11.55
C LEU A 677 -20.32 9.99 -10.69
N SER A 678 -20.69 9.46 -9.52
CA SER A 678 -21.57 10.14 -8.57
C SER A 678 -20.93 11.40 -8.01
N GLU A 679 -19.62 11.40 -7.75
CA GLU A 679 -18.88 12.60 -7.31
C GLU A 679 -18.61 13.59 -8.45
N SER A 680 -18.28 13.09 -9.65
CA SER A 680 -17.79 13.95 -10.76
C SER A 680 -18.87 14.40 -11.75
N SER A 681 -20.06 13.78 -11.75
CA SER A 681 -21.07 13.98 -12.80
C SER A 681 -22.49 14.12 -12.24
N ALA A 682 -22.93 15.37 -12.11
CA ALA A 682 -24.33 15.69 -11.78
C ALA A 682 -25.35 15.07 -12.75
N LYS A 683 -24.96 14.78 -14.01
CA LYS A 683 -25.82 14.07 -14.97
C LYS A 683 -25.98 12.59 -14.61
N TYR A 684 -24.92 11.95 -14.13
CA TYR A 684 -24.97 10.57 -13.68
C TYR A 684 -25.85 10.47 -12.44
N VAL A 685 -25.63 11.33 -11.44
CA VAL A 685 -26.47 11.41 -10.23
C VAL A 685 -27.95 11.62 -10.58
N ALA A 686 -28.25 12.53 -11.50
CA ALA A 686 -29.64 12.74 -11.94
C ALA A 686 -30.24 11.50 -12.63
N SER A 687 -29.42 10.73 -13.37
CA SER A 687 -29.87 9.49 -14.02
C SER A 687 -30.08 8.36 -13.02
N GLU A 688 -29.20 8.23 -12.02
CA GLU A 688 -29.31 7.31 -10.91
C GLU A 688 -30.60 7.58 -10.12
N GLN A 689 -30.83 8.85 -9.77
CA GLN A 689 -32.04 9.29 -9.08
C GLN A 689 -33.32 9.00 -9.86
N GLN A 690 -33.26 9.07 -11.19
CA GLN A 690 -34.39 8.75 -12.04
C GLN A 690 -34.70 7.24 -12.06
N VAL A 691 -33.67 6.39 -11.97
CA VAL A 691 -33.81 4.93 -12.07
C VAL A 691 -34.12 4.29 -10.72
N TYR A 692 -33.39 4.67 -9.68
CA TYR A 692 -33.42 4.02 -8.37
C TYR A 692 -34.06 4.87 -7.27
N GLY A 693 -34.28 6.17 -7.51
CA GLY A 693 -34.75 7.12 -6.50
C GLY A 693 -33.60 7.79 -5.76
N GLU A 694 -33.90 8.50 -4.68
CA GLU A 694 -32.85 9.11 -3.85
C GLU A 694 -32.05 8.03 -3.12
N ASN A 695 -30.71 8.07 -3.24
CA ASN A 695 -29.73 7.17 -2.63
C ASN A 695 -29.79 5.72 -3.15
N ALA A 696 -29.19 5.45 -4.32
CA ALA A 696 -29.05 4.06 -4.75
C ALA A 696 -28.19 3.26 -3.76
N THR A 697 -28.57 2.00 -3.55
CA THR A 697 -27.77 1.05 -2.75
C THR A 697 -26.52 0.63 -3.53
N GLU A 698 -25.47 0.18 -2.85
CA GLU A 698 -24.28 -0.37 -3.53
C GLU A 698 -24.60 -1.49 -4.52
N GLU A 699 -25.60 -2.34 -4.25
CA GLU A 699 -26.02 -3.40 -5.19
C GLU A 699 -26.70 -2.85 -6.47
N GLN A 700 -27.20 -1.61 -6.43
CA GLN A 700 -27.82 -0.94 -7.57
C GLN A 700 -26.81 -0.17 -8.44
N LEU A 701 -25.67 0.21 -7.85
CA LEU A 701 -24.55 0.89 -8.49
C LEU A 701 -23.65 -0.13 -9.22
#